data_AF-A0A6G0WHT1-F1
#
_entry.id   AF-A0A6G0WHT1-F1
#
_cell.length_a   1.000
_cell.length_b   1.000
_cell.length_c   1.000
_cell.angle_alpha   90.00
_cell.angle_beta   90.00
_cell.angle_gamma   90.00
#
_symmetry.space_group_name_H-M   'P 1'
#
loop_
_entity.id
_entity.type
_entity.pdbx_description
1 polymer ?
#
loop_
_entity_poly.entity_id
_entity_poly.type
_entity_poly.pdbx_seq_one_letter_code
_entity_poly.pdbx_strand_id
1 'polypeptide(L)'
;RHSWQTLLRGKIRTLIKISEICYENDDEDDTESITDDESDGLIDEDKKLFKFDIPYRDYIKMSPINIKYGKKILKQGVWTNIINDWFIKLCSIQCNIIYKRCRVQNDDKDGLQHYLTFSGKCKDCQASVFGWVNKKPKEAMALVVDVIVQGMKMNVNHKSKRPLNGAKRCEVGKELFHECASNWKRKAQIFTKKSVLRKCKQEESDKALGITIKCPIMSLIQFKHTKYAGSIHLISADPLIVHYWTPCQLVFYKSIRKSYVRLTIDATGSIVKKIKRTTQNILSSHIFLYEGVLSSDEFQVSVLQMISEKQNTFTIYSWLQSWLNDGVLPPQETVTDCSMALLGAIARAFCGGITVNFYVNTCLEILLHGKSSASHQLQCYMRIDIAHLIKLVCRWKCWQEIKSQHLKQFFVRCTVLLIKAEELFDFQYTLVDILIVASSQYDGQLVNSQINSSSEDARIRLLERIKGTNCSINNEEYLLDTNSDNELENDEMMVDLSNSNINEFLQHVVEKSKSNSSIPGDRLNAYYIPDFCKNILKICKLFPLWSNVMRQFFNSPYSTATSASVESNFAGLKNNILKHNSKPLQADRFVITHLISLESSIKLAKIGNNKVSSPQEIEQNSIIDHEILYFDTNISSINNQSSLEAKNSEKLNSKEPSPKEFADELNIPTICSSESVVDNSSFSSDSSDTLLKEETWKGYKNNPTGPLQINKNKNKRHFKYTNPCPEIDRILNSSRMRSHKKTLLLNGNISNQYKIKGHVPICCNKHIDYVSNQNNELLLFSKTLASNGGTNTLYNARAELLKKHFKELLLCPKVHTINCECNVTKIVECYLQDVPSAVEHIRCENCEESTKTSPTIILSLNNNTDMLEEMIQNYLKVKQSVCFECQGTRFSTRVLNQHLFIETEYITNMTLPIKDFPKIVNEKYHLVAVVNFFAGHYTTYIRRISKNVWEIHNDLSQKIKIATSENEILHPHILMYNII
;
A
#
# COMPACT_ATOMS: atom_id res chain seq x y z
N ARG A 1 46.85 -18.90 34.05
CA ARG A 1 45.40 -18.98 34.39
C ARG A 1 45.10 -18.49 35.81
N HIS A 2 45.67 -19.10 36.87
CA HIS A 2 45.36 -18.70 38.27
C HIS A 2 45.61 -17.22 38.61
N SER A 3 46.74 -16.64 38.19
CA SER A 3 47.07 -15.22 38.44
C SER A 3 45.99 -14.23 37.95
N TRP A 4 45.34 -14.53 36.83
CA TRP A 4 44.23 -13.73 36.30
C TRP A 4 42.96 -13.79 37.17
N GLN A 5 42.69 -14.94 37.82
CA GLN A 5 41.58 -15.04 38.76
C GLN A 5 41.83 -14.22 40.03
N THR A 6 43.08 -14.16 40.52
CA THR A 6 43.46 -13.32 41.67
C THR A 6 43.31 -11.83 41.34
N LEU A 7 43.80 -11.38 40.17
CA LEU A 7 43.64 -10.00 39.70
C LEU A 7 42.17 -9.58 39.52
N LEU A 8 41.32 -10.48 39.01
CA LEU A 8 39.88 -10.23 38.92
C LEU A 8 39.21 -10.12 40.30
N ARG A 9 39.54 -11.02 41.25
CA ARG A 9 39.02 -10.93 42.63
C ARG A 9 39.44 -9.64 43.34
N GLY A 10 40.63 -9.13 43.07
CA GLY A 10 41.09 -7.82 43.54
C GLY A 10 40.23 -6.65 43.00
N LYS A 11 40.08 -6.54 41.68
CA LYS A 11 39.36 -5.41 41.05
C LYS A 11 37.83 -5.44 41.25
N ILE A 12 37.23 -6.60 41.53
CA ILE A 12 35.78 -6.70 41.78
C ILE A 12 35.38 -6.01 43.10
N ARG A 13 36.26 -5.92 44.10
CA ARG A 13 35.97 -5.24 45.38
C ARG A 13 35.90 -3.70 45.29
N THR A 14 36.38 -3.09 44.20
CA THR A 14 36.44 -1.62 44.05
C THR A 14 35.44 -1.04 43.04
N LEU A 15 34.66 -1.89 42.35
CA LEU A 15 33.71 -1.46 41.30
C LEU A 15 32.23 -1.73 41.61
N ILE A 16 31.91 -2.23 42.81
CA ILE A 16 30.53 -2.26 43.32
C ILE A 16 30.29 -1.00 44.18
N LYS A 17 30.33 0.17 43.55
CA LYS A 17 29.55 1.33 44.03
C LYS A 17 28.24 1.37 43.25
N ILE A 18 27.24 0.69 43.79
CA ILE A 18 25.87 0.77 43.31
C ILE A 18 25.37 2.20 43.58
N SER A 19 24.72 2.82 42.60
CA SER A 19 23.93 4.03 42.83
C SER A 19 22.65 3.62 43.56
N GLU A 20 22.73 3.54 44.89
CA GLU A 20 21.56 3.31 45.73
C GLU A 20 20.59 4.48 45.53
N ILE A 21 19.33 4.14 45.22
CA ILE A 21 18.27 5.13 45.12
C ILE A 21 17.80 5.35 46.55
N CYS A 22 18.08 6.54 47.08
CA CYS A 22 17.70 6.92 48.44
C CYS A 22 16.21 6.66 48.68
N TYR A 23 15.94 5.74 49.59
CA TYR A 23 14.76 5.82 50.43
C TYR A 23 15.21 6.61 51.65
N GLU A 24 14.70 7.83 51.81
CA GLU A 24 14.82 8.57 53.05
C GLU A 24 13.98 7.82 54.11
N ASN A 25 14.66 7.35 55.16
CA ASN A 25 14.03 6.76 56.34
C ASN A 25 13.83 7.89 57.35
N ASP A 26 12.69 8.57 57.26
CA ASP A 26 12.21 9.44 58.32
C ASP A 26 11.57 8.57 59.42
N ASP A 27 12.41 7.84 60.16
CA ASP A 27 12.08 7.23 61.44
C ASP A 27 12.61 8.16 62.56
N GLU A 28 11.97 9.32 62.76
CA GLU A 28 12.09 10.12 63.99
C GLU A 28 10.95 9.72 64.96
N ASP A 29 11.28 9.66 66.25
CA ASP A 29 10.53 8.93 67.28
C ASP A 29 9.73 9.88 68.18
N ASP A 30 8.73 10.56 67.61
CA ASP A 30 7.81 11.43 68.36
C ASP A 30 6.74 10.60 69.10
N THR A 31 7.08 10.19 70.32
CA THR A 31 6.12 9.59 71.27
C THR A 31 5.26 10.65 71.95
N GLU A 32 4.25 11.19 71.27
CA GLU A 32 3.15 11.91 71.94
C GLU A 32 1.92 11.01 72.14
N SER A 33 1.53 10.86 73.40
CA SER A 33 0.32 10.15 73.82
C SER A 33 -0.91 11.03 73.59
N ILE A 34 -1.74 10.68 72.62
CA ILE A 34 -3.10 11.24 72.52
C ILE A 34 -3.96 10.53 73.58
N THR A 35 -4.35 11.29 74.60
CA THR A 35 -5.33 10.88 75.62
C THR A 35 -6.74 10.80 75.01
N ASP A 36 -7.60 9.99 75.63
CA ASP A 36 -9.04 10.07 75.38
C ASP A 36 -9.57 11.39 75.97
N ASP A 37 -9.95 12.33 75.11
CA ASP A 37 -10.72 13.52 75.47
C ASP A 37 -12.01 13.58 74.63
N GLU A 38 -13.16 13.47 75.30
CA GLU A 38 -14.46 13.72 74.69
C GLU A 38 -14.60 15.22 74.43
N SER A 39 -14.70 15.64 73.15
CA SER A 39 -15.01 17.03 72.79
C SER A 39 -16.09 17.12 71.72
N ASP A 40 -17.06 17.99 71.98
CA ASP A 40 -18.29 18.09 71.20
C ASP A 40 -18.12 18.56 69.74
N GLY A 41 -18.97 18.01 68.87
CA GLY A 41 -19.94 18.86 68.19
C GLY A 41 -19.45 19.87 67.14
N LEU A 42 -18.32 19.66 66.47
CA LEU A 42 -17.95 20.44 65.28
C LEU A 42 -18.00 19.61 63.99
N ILE A 43 -18.88 20.02 63.06
CA ILE A 43 -19.04 19.39 61.74
C ILE A 43 -17.91 19.87 60.83
N ASP A 44 -16.90 19.02 60.64
CA ASP A 44 -15.81 19.23 59.68
C ASP A 44 -16.32 19.06 58.24
N GLU A 45 -16.71 20.17 57.60
CA GLU A 45 -17.27 20.23 56.25
C GLU A 45 -16.34 19.66 55.15
N ASP A 46 -15.05 19.47 55.44
CA ASP A 46 -14.04 19.03 54.46
C ASP A 46 -13.85 17.49 54.42
N LYS A 47 -14.63 16.73 55.21
CA LYS A 47 -14.67 15.24 55.21
C LYS A 47 -15.84 14.69 54.36
N LYS A 48 -15.55 13.76 53.45
CA LYS A 48 -16.57 13.06 52.63
C LYS A 48 -16.43 11.54 52.70
N LEU A 49 -17.51 10.86 53.08
CA LEU A 49 -17.62 9.40 53.11
C LEU A 49 -18.14 8.86 51.77
N PHE A 50 -17.53 7.78 51.30
CA PHE A 50 -17.92 7.01 50.12
C PHE A 50 -18.05 5.53 50.48
N LYS A 51 -18.97 4.82 49.83
CA LYS A 51 -19.19 3.39 50.02
C LYS A 51 -19.33 2.71 48.66
N PHE A 52 -18.65 1.58 48.47
CA PHE A 52 -18.71 0.84 47.21
C PHE A 52 -18.37 -0.64 47.35
N ASP A 53 -18.92 -1.44 46.44
CA ASP A 53 -18.78 -2.90 46.43
C ASP A 53 -17.73 -3.37 45.41
N ILE A 54 -16.79 -4.20 45.86
CA ILE A 54 -15.85 -4.92 44.99
C ILE A 54 -16.36 -6.38 44.85
N PRO A 55 -16.77 -6.83 43.65
CA PRO A 55 -17.28 -8.19 43.45
C PRO A 55 -16.28 -9.28 43.86
N TYR A 56 -16.79 -10.41 44.36
CA TYR A 56 -15.98 -11.52 44.91
C TYR A 56 -14.84 -11.97 43.96
N ARG A 57 -15.13 -12.11 42.66
CA ARG A 57 -14.17 -12.46 41.60
C ARG A 57 -12.96 -11.52 41.50
N ASP A 58 -13.11 -10.27 41.92
CA ASP A 58 -12.09 -9.23 41.87
C ASP A 58 -11.39 -9.10 43.24
N TYR A 59 -12.10 -9.34 44.34
CA TYR A 59 -11.50 -9.55 45.67
C TYR A 59 -10.51 -10.74 45.70
N ILE A 60 -10.87 -11.90 45.14
CA ILE A 60 -9.99 -13.09 45.06
C ILE A 60 -8.62 -12.77 44.47
N LYS A 61 -8.54 -11.88 43.48
CA LYS A 61 -7.28 -11.49 42.81
C LYS A 61 -6.31 -10.78 43.75
N MET A 62 -6.81 -10.11 44.80
CA MET A 62 -6.04 -9.34 45.76
C MET A 62 -6.06 -9.91 47.19
N SER A 63 -6.58 -11.12 47.38
CA SER A 63 -6.84 -11.75 48.69
C SER A 63 -5.60 -11.77 49.62
N PRO A 64 -5.82 -11.87 50.95
CA PRO A 64 -4.74 -11.81 51.93
C PRO A 64 -3.72 -12.94 51.76
N ILE A 65 -2.43 -12.61 51.91
CA ILE A 65 -1.31 -13.54 51.88
C ILE A 65 -0.56 -13.42 53.21
N ASN A 66 -0.14 -14.56 53.77
CA ASN A 66 0.70 -14.62 54.96
C ASN A 66 2.14 -14.20 54.61
N ILE A 67 2.75 -13.34 55.43
CA ILE A 67 4.18 -12.98 55.35
C ILE A 67 4.94 -13.58 56.54
N LYS A 68 6.26 -13.75 56.40
CA LYS A 68 7.20 -14.35 57.38
C LYS A 68 7.16 -13.80 58.83
N TYR A 69 6.38 -12.75 59.10
CA TYR A 69 6.20 -12.13 60.41
C TYR A 69 4.75 -12.20 60.92
N GLY A 70 4.00 -13.25 60.56
CA GLY A 70 2.64 -13.55 61.05
C GLY A 70 1.51 -12.63 60.56
N LYS A 71 1.83 -11.42 60.08
CA LYS A 71 0.87 -10.43 59.58
C LYS A 71 0.33 -10.83 58.19
N LYS A 72 -0.99 -10.82 58.03
CA LYS A 72 -1.68 -10.90 56.74
C LYS A 72 -1.69 -9.52 56.07
N ILE A 73 -1.42 -9.48 54.75
CA ILE A 73 -1.66 -8.29 53.92
C ILE A 73 -2.28 -8.67 52.58
N LEU A 74 -2.97 -7.74 51.93
CA LEU A 74 -3.45 -7.93 50.55
C LEU A 74 -2.29 -8.02 49.55
N LYS A 75 -2.49 -8.76 48.46
CA LYS A 75 -1.46 -9.09 47.45
C LYS A 75 -0.78 -7.84 46.86
N GLN A 76 0.51 -7.67 47.16
CA GLN A 76 1.30 -6.52 46.73
C GLN A 76 1.32 -6.38 45.20
N GLY A 77 1.32 -5.13 44.70
CA GLY A 77 1.24 -4.84 43.25
C GLY A 77 -0.11 -5.18 42.59
N VAL A 78 -1.10 -5.67 43.34
CA VAL A 78 -2.45 -5.97 42.83
C VAL A 78 -3.51 -5.14 43.56
N TRP A 79 -3.58 -5.21 44.89
CA TRP A 79 -4.69 -4.64 45.67
C TRP A 79 -4.94 -3.15 45.42
N THR A 80 -3.87 -2.34 45.41
CA THR A 80 -3.97 -0.89 45.18
C THR A 80 -4.58 -0.52 43.82
N ASN A 81 -4.50 -1.41 42.83
CA ASN A 81 -5.11 -1.18 41.51
C ASN A 81 -6.60 -1.52 41.54
N ILE A 82 -6.99 -2.64 42.16
CA ILE A 82 -8.39 -3.05 42.22
C ILE A 82 -9.23 -2.06 43.05
N ILE A 83 -8.76 -1.66 44.24
CA ILE A 83 -9.47 -0.66 45.05
C ILE A 83 -9.57 0.70 44.32
N ASN A 84 -8.48 1.16 43.70
CA ASN A 84 -8.46 2.40 42.92
C ASN A 84 -9.43 2.39 41.74
N ASP A 85 -9.46 1.29 40.97
CA ASP A 85 -10.22 1.22 39.73
C ASP A 85 -11.74 1.15 40.02
N TRP A 86 -12.15 0.52 41.13
CA TRP A 86 -13.54 0.58 41.63
C TRP A 86 -13.90 1.93 42.25
N PHE A 87 -13.01 2.52 43.05
CA PHE A 87 -13.20 3.85 43.65
C PHE A 87 -13.40 4.95 42.60
N ILE A 88 -12.54 5.02 41.57
CA ILE A 88 -12.68 6.00 40.48
C ILE A 88 -13.99 5.76 39.70
N LYS A 89 -14.33 4.49 39.43
CA LYS A 89 -15.52 4.11 38.65
C LYS A 89 -16.83 4.50 39.33
N LEU A 90 -16.91 4.44 40.65
CA LEU A 90 -18.17 4.64 41.40
C LEU A 90 -18.22 6.00 42.11
N CYS A 91 -17.11 6.50 42.65
CA CYS A 91 -17.07 7.78 43.36
C CYS A 91 -16.79 8.98 42.43
N SER A 92 -16.45 8.75 41.15
CA SER A 92 -16.11 9.77 40.14
C SER A 92 -14.95 10.73 40.50
N ILE A 93 -14.21 10.44 41.57
CA ILE A 93 -13.09 11.24 42.05
C ILE A 93 -11.88 11.08 41.12
N GLN A 94 -11.35 12.20 40.61
CA GLN A 94 -10.19 12.23 39.69
C GLN A 94 -8.83 12.40 40.40
N CYS A 95 -8.79 12.30 41.73
CA CYS A 95 -7.57 12.44 42.53
C CYS A 95 -6.54 11.34 42.25
N ASN A 96 -5.26 11.71 42.17
CA ASN A 96 -4.16 10.75 42.03
C ASN A 96 -3.75 10.16 43.39
N ILE A 97 -4.57 9.25 43.91
CA ILE A 97 -4.37 8.63 45.24
C ILE A 97 -3.25 7.59 45.20
N ILE A 98 -2.25 7.79 46.06
CA ILE A 98 -1.17 6.84 46.32
C ILE A 98 -1.47 6.13 47.65
N TYR A 99 -2.04 4.93 47.54
CA TYR A 99 -2.37 4.07 48.68
C TYR A 99 -1.11 3.50 49.36
N LYS A 100 -1.10 3.49 50.69
CA LYS A 100 -0.04 3.00 51.59
C LYS A 100 -0.67 2.27 52.80
N ARG A 101 0.16 1.70 53.68
CA ARG A 101 -0.21 1.19 55.03
C ARG A 101 -1.52 0.37 55.05
N CYS A 102 -1.56 -0.76 54.34
CA CYS A 102 -2.68 -1.72 54.42
C CYS A 102 -2.43 -2.75 55.53
N ARG A 103 -3.45 -3.07 56.31
CA ARG A 103 -3.47 -4.11 57.36
C ARG A 103 -4.70 -4.99 57.16
N VAL A 104 -4.55 -6.31 57.32
CA VAL A 104 -5.65 -7.29 57.36
C VAL A 104 -5.62 -7.95 58.74
N GLN A 105 -6.73 -7.90 59.46
CA GLN A 105 -6.90 -8.54 60.77
C GLN A 105 -6.98 -10.07 60.60
N ASN A 106 -6.69 -10.82 61.67
CA ASN A 106 -7.11 -12.22 61.76
C ASN A 106 -8.55 -12.28 62.30
N ASP A 107 -9.32 -13.29 61.88
CA ASP A 107 -10.76 -13.36 62.16
C ASP A 107 -11.09 -13.68 63.64
N ASP A 108 -10.09 -14.06 64.46
CA ASP A 108 -10.28 -14.79 65.72
C ASP A 108 -9.74 -14.10 66.99
N LYS A 109 -9.08 -12.92 66.90
CA LYS A 109 -8.55 -12.19 68.07
C LYS A 109 -8.65 -10.67 67.94
N ASP A 110 -8.80 -10.06 69.11
CA ASP A 110 -8.92 -8.62 69.42
C ASP A 110 -10.25 -7.99 68.97
N GLY A 111 -10.99 -7.42 69.94
CA GLY A 111 -12.33 -6.86 69.74
C GLY A 111 -12.33 -5.52 69.00
N LEU A 112 -12.09 -5.54 67.69
CA LEU A 112 -11.87 -4.34 66.87
C LEU A 112 -12.84 -4.23 65.68
N GLN A 113 -13.12 -2.98 65.28
CA GLN A 113 -14.24 -2.62 64.38
C GLN A 113 -14.13 -3.09 62.93
N HIS A 114 -12.93 -3.42 62.41
CA HIS A 114 -12.70 -3.57 60.97
C HIS A 114 -11.77 -4.75 60.61
N TYR A 115 -12.18 -5.52 59.59
CA TYR A 115 -11.45 -6.65 59.01
C TYR A 115 -10.22 -6.25 58.18
N LEU A 116 -10.33 -5.16 57.40
CA LEU A 116 -9.29 -4.64 56.53
C LEU A 116 -9.25 -3.12 56.69
N THR A 117 -8.06 -2.55 56.76
CA THR A 117 -7.83 -1.09 56.70
C THR A 117 -6.73 -0.75 55.71
N PHE A 118 -6.82 0.44 55.10
CA PHE A 118 -5.80 1.03 54.25
C PHE A 118 -5.86 2.56 54.31
N SER A 119 -4.78 3.22 53.90
CA SER A 119 -4.73 4.68 53.77
C SER A 119 -4.11 5.11 52.45
N GLY A 120 -4.15 6.42 52.16
CA GLY A 120 -3.47 7.03 51.03
C GLY A 120 -3.44 8.55 51.16
N LYS A 121 -2.64 9.19 50.31
CA LYS A 121 -2.70 10.64 50.06
C LYS A 121 -2.72 10.90 48.56
N CYS A 122 -3.44 11.94 48.12
CA CYS A 122 -3.38 12.40 46.73
C CYS A 122 -2.06 13.11 46.45
N LYS A 123 -1.33 12.72 45.39
CA LYS A 123 -0.02 13.33 45.08
C LYS A 123 -0.07 14.81 44.68
N ASP A 124 -1.20 15.32 44.18
CA ASP A 124 -1.30 16.71 43.70
C ASP A 124 -1.98 17.65 44.70
N CYS A 125 -3.07 17.23 45.35
CA CYS A 125 -3.81 18.07 46.30
C CYS A 125 -3.61 17.70 47.77
N GLN A 126 -2.76 16.71 48.08
CA GLN A 126 -2.46 16.17 49.43
C GLN A 126 -3.64 15.58 50.23
N ALA A 127 -4.87 15.67 49.72
CA ALA A 127 -6.07 15.09 50.31
C ALA A 127 -5.83 13.67 50.85
N SER A 128 -6.14 13.47 52.13
CA SER A 128 -5.99 12.19 52.82
C SER A 128 -7.14 11.27 52.47
N VAL A 129 -6.85 9.97 52.45
CA VAL A 129 -7.81 8.90 52.20
C VAL A 129 -7.61 7.84 53.25
N PHE A 130 -8.67 7.47 53.97
CA PHE A 130 -8.69 6.34 54.88
C PHE A 130 -9.86 5.43 54.51
N GLY A 131 -9.62 4.14 54.39
CA GLY A 131 -10.63 3.19 53.95
C GLY A 131 -10.55 1.88 54.70
N TRP A 132 -11.72 1.29 54.92
CA TRP A 132 -11.88 0.10 55.74
C TRP A 132 -12.98 -0.82 55.22
N VAL A 133 -13.03 -2.02 55.80
CA VAL A 133 -14.07 -3.02 55.58
C VAL A 133 -14.45 -3.59 56.93
N ASN A 134 -15.72 -3.55 57.29
CA ASN A 134 -16.18 -4.02 58.60
C ASN A 134 -16.15 -5.55 58.73
N LYS A 135 -16.50 -6.29 57.66
CA LYS A 135 -16.58 -7.76 57.68
C LYS A 135 -15.97 -8.37 56.41
N LYS A 136 -15.24 -9.47 56.59
CA LYS A 136 -14.76 -10.36 55.51
C LYS A 136 -15.93 -10.82 54.63
N PRO A 137 -15.79 -10.80 53.29
CA PRO A 137 -16.88 -11.20 52.40
C PRO A 137 -17.07 -12.73 52.47
N LYS A 138 -18.33 -13.16 52.51
CA LYS A 138 -18.69 -14.57 52.30
C LYS A 138 -18.45 -14.96 50.83
N GLU A 139 -18.43 -16.25 50.54
CA GLU A 139 -18.35 -16.76 49.17
C GLU A 139 -19.43 -16.13 48.27
N ALA A 140 -19.07 -15.81 47.03
CA ALA A 140 -19.86 -15.07 46.03
C ALA A 140 -20.31 -13.64 46.41
N MET A 141 -20.24 -13.24 47.68
CA MET A 141 -20.64 -11.90 48.15
C MET A 141 -19.56 -10.84 47.87
N ALA A 142 -19.98 -9.60 47.66
CA ALA A 142 -19.07 -8.48 47.44
C ALA A 142 -18.32 -8.08 48.72
N LEU A 143 -17.10 -7.57 48.55
CA LEU A 143 -16.36 -6.84 49.57
C LEU A 143 -16.90 -5.40 49.63
N VAL A 144 -17.68 -5.10 50.66
CA VAL A 144 -18.20 -3.75 50.92
C VAL A 144 -17.09 -2.88 51.50
N VAL A 145 -16.69 -1.82 50.79
CA VAL A 145 -15.61 -0.92 51.20
C VAL A 145 -16.17 0.46 51.56
N ASP A 146 -15.84 0.93 52.77
CA ASP A 146 -16.12 2.27 53.27
C ASP A 146 -14.84 3.11 53.15
N VAL A 147 -14.91 4.36 52.68
CA VAL A 147 -13.76 5.25 52.46
C VAL A 147 -14.09 6.71 52.78
N ILE A 148 -13.35 7.31 53.72
CA ILE A 148 -13.34 8.75 53.95
C ILE A 148 -12.22 9.40 53.12
N VAL A 149 -12.54 10.55 52.53
CA VAL A 149 -11.60 11.48 51.90
C VAL A 149 -11.71 12.83 52.61
N GLN A 150 -10.59 13.45 52.97
CA GLN A 150 -10.57 14.76 53.64
C GLN A 150 -9.65 15.75 52.90
N GLY A 151 -10.00 17.04 52.88
CA GLY A 151 -9.19 18.10 52.26
C GLY A 151 -9.22 18.10 50.73
N MET A 152 -10.31 17.62 50.12
CA MET A 152 -10.39 17.41 48.67
C MET A 152 -10.77 18.68 47.90
N LYS A 153 -9.76 19.44 47.48
CA LYS A 153 -9.93 20.65 46.64
C LYS A 153 -10.44 20.30 45.23
N MET A 154 -11.76 20.38 45.03
CA MET A 154 -12.48 20.03 43.79
C MET A 154 -11.94 20.71 42.52
N ASN A 155 -11.46 21.95 42.63
CA ASN A 155 -11.05 22.78 41.47
C ASN A 155 -9.58 22.58 41.05
N VAL A 156 -8.86 21.59 41.59
CA VAL A 156 -7.43 21.37 41.26
C VAL A 156 -7.27 20.54 39.99
N ASN A 157 -6.69 21.15 38.96
CA ASN A 157 -6.27 20.47 37.72
C ASN A 157 -5.07 19.54 37.99
N HIS A 158 -5.35 18.25 38.21
CA HIS A 158 -4.37 17.23 38.56
C HIS A 158 -3.36 16.98 37.41
N LYS A 159 -2.08 17.27 37.68
CA LYS A 159 -0.96 17.16 36.71
C LYS A 159 -0.29 15.79 36.77
N SER A 160 -0.24 15.14 37.93
CA SER A 160 0.36 13.81 38.08
C SER A 160 -0.67 12.71 37.85
N LYS A 161 -0.17 11.47 37.66
CA LYS A 161 -0.95 10.33 37.16
C LYS A 161 -0.50 9.07 37.89
N ARG A 162 -1.46 8.23 38.29
CA ARG A 162 -1.19 7.04 39.10
C ARG A 162 -0.24 6.08 38.37
N PRO A 163 0.83 5.56 39.02
CA PRO A 163 1.79 4.69 38.35
C PRO A 163 1.17 3.36 37.91
N LEU A 164 1.23 3.04 36.62
CA LEU A 164 0.84 1.74 36.09
C LEU A 164 1.92 0.70 36.45
N ASN A 165 1.63 -0.09 37.49
CA ASN A 165 2.55 -1.00 38.17
C ASN A 165 2.01 -2.45 38.26
N GLY A 166 2.83 -3.35 38.81
CA GLY A 166 2.42 -4.71 39.20
C GLY A 166 1.72 -5.50 38.08
N ALA A 167 0.70 -6.28 38.47
CA ALA A 167 -0.02 -7.14 37.53
C ALA A 167 -0.74 -6.36 36.41
N LYS A 168 -1.36 -5.22 36.75
CA LYS A 168 -2.08 -4.35 35.81
C LYS A 168 -1.15 -3.85 34.69
N ARG A 169 0.13 -3.64 34.98
CA ARG A 169 1.14 -3.25 33.98
C ARG A 169 1.36 -4.33 32.92
N CYS A 170 1.47 -5.60 33.33
CA CYS A 170 1.66 -6.73 32.43
C CYS A 170 0.39 -7.00 31.61
N GLU A 171 -0.78 -6.92 32.25
CA GLU A 171 -2.10 -7.04 31.61
C GLU A 171 -2.27 -6.02 30.48
N VAL A 172 -2.10 -4.72 30.79
CA VAL A 172 -2.14 -3.64 29.79
C VAL A 172 -1.04 -3.79 28.73
N GLY A 173 0.13 -4.31 29.09
CA GLY A 173 1.19 -4.64 28.13
C GLY A 173 0.78 -5.70 27.12
N LYS A 174 0.03 -6.73 27.56
CA LYS A 174 -0.53 -7.78 26.70
C LYS A 174 -1.66 -7.28 25.82
N GLU A 175 -2.63 -6.54 26.38
CA GLU A 175 -3.69 -5.88 25.61
C GLU A 175 -3.12 -4.99 24.49
N LEU A 176 -2.01 -4.32 24.77
CA LEU A 176 -1.32 -3.47 23.81
C LEU A 176 -0.60 -4.23 22.67
N PHE A 177 -0.48 -5.56 22.66
CA PHE A 177 0.13 -6.28 21.52
C PHE A 177 -0.60 -5.96 20.21
N HIS A 178 -1.92 -6.10 20.20
CA HIS A 178 -2.76 -5.95 19.01
C HIS A 178 -3.26 -4.51 18.79
N GLU A 179 -2.88 -3.55 19.62
CA GLU A 179 -3.35 -2.17 19.52
C GLU A 179 -2.21 -1.12 19.64
N CYS A 180 -2.49 0.09 19.13
CA CYS A 180 -1.64 1.26 19.35
C CYS A 180 -2.04 1.97 20.65
N ALA A 181 -1.07 2.41 21.45
CA ALA A 181 -1.30 3.11 22.72
C ALA A 181 -2.17 4.39 22.62
N SER A 182 -2.35 4.98 21.43
CA SER A 182 -3.29 6.09 21.19
C SER A 182 -4.75 5.66 21.00
N ASN A 183 -5.01 4.39 20.67
CA ASN A 183 -6.36 3.84 20.49
C ASN A 183 -6.81 3.13 21.77
N TRP A 184 -5.92 2.32 22.37
CA TRP A 184 -6.14 1.71 23.67
C TRP A 184 -6.55 2.74 24.74
N LYS A 185 -5.84 3.88 24.82
CA LYS A 185 -6.18 4.97 25.75
C LYS A 185 -7.58 5.60 25.48
N ARG A 186 -8.09 5.56 24.24
CA ARG A 186 -9.44 6.04 23.92
C ARG A 186 -10.51 5.07 24.42
N LYS A 187 -10.30 3.76 24.24
CA LYS A 187 -11.21 2.71 24.72
C LYS A 187 -11.24 2.62 26.24
N ALA A 188 -10.06 2.52 26.87
CA ALA A 188 -9.95 2.21 28.29
C ALA A 188 -10.34 3.38 29.22
N GLN A 189 -10.46 4.61 28.70
CA GLN A 189 -10.67 5.87 29.43
C GLN A 189 -9.61 6.23 30.51
N ILE A 190 -8.76 5.29 30.94
CA ILE A 190 -7.72 5.46 31.96
C ILE A 190 -6.71 6.57 31.59
N PHE A 191 -6.37 7.40 32.58
CA PHE A 191 -5.57 8.61 32.44
C PHE A 191 -4.05 8.41 32.29
N THR A 192 -3.55 7.24 31.87
CA THR A 192 -2.11 6.91 31.76
C THR A 192 -1.35 7.75 30.71
N LYS A 193 -0.05 8.04 30.95
CA LYS A 193 0.85 8.71 29.98
C LYS A 193 1.19 7.78 28.80
N LYS A 194 1.16 8.29 27.55
CA LYS A 194 1.47 7.49 26.34
C LYS A 194 2.87 6.87 26.32
N SER A 195 3.85 7.51 26.96
CA SER A 195 5.21 6.97 27.15
C SER A 195 5.23 5.71 28.01
N VAL A 196 4.46 5.70 29.10
CA VAL A 196 4.31 4.53 29.98
C VAL A 196 3.67 3.36 29.22
N LEU A 197 2.56 3.59 28.51
CA LEU A 197 1.91 2.55 27.70
C LEU A 197 2.85 1.95 26.64
N ARG A 198 3.61 2.80 25.91
CA ARG A 198 4.64 2.34 24.96
C ARG A 198 5.70 1.48 25.65
N LYS A 199 6.08 1.81 26.89
CA LYS A 199 7.08 1.08 27.66
C LYS A 199 6.54 -0.25 28.23
N CYS A 200 5.27 -0.32 28.65
CA CYS A 200 4.61 -1.59 28.98
C CYS A 200 4.57 -2.53 27.78
N LYS A 201 4.16 -2.04 26.60
CA LYS A 201 4.18 -2.84 25.36
C LYS A 201 5.59 -3.34 25.04
N GLN A 202 6.61 -2.48 25.18
CA GLN A 202 8.00 -2.88 24.97
C GLN A 202 8.39 -4.00 25.94
N GLU A 203 8.09 -3.90 27.23
CA GLU A 203 8.47 -4.89 28.24
C GLU A 203 7.82 -6.26 28.01
N GLU A 204 6.54 -6.33 27.65
CA GLU A 204 5.91 -7.61 27.29
C GLU A 204 6.43 -8.14 25.94
N SER A 205 6.73 -7.27 24.97
CA SER A 205 7.35 -7.68 23.69
C SER A 205 8.76 -8.24 23.89
N ASP A 206 9.54 -7.61 24.76
CA ASP A 206 10.91 -8.04 25.10
C ASP A 206 10.87 -9.42 25.77
N LYS A 207 9.93 -9.66 26.70
CA LYS A 207 9.67 -10.99 27.28
C LYS A 207 9.29 -12.03 26.22
N ALA A 208 8.33 -11.71 25.35
CA ALA A 208 7.84 -12.63 24.32
C ALA A 208 8.91 -13.01 23.28
N LEU A 209 9.86 -12.11 23.02
CA LEU A 209 11.02 -12.35 22.14
C LEU A 209 12.23 -12.96 22.88
N GLY A 210 12.18 -13.12 24.21
CA GLY A 210 13.29 -13.63 25.02
C GLY A 210 14.44 -12.64 25.24
N ILE A 211 14.21 -11.33 25.04
CA ILE A 211 15.23 -10.28 25.08
C ILE A 211 15.49 -9.85 26.53
N THR A 212 16.60 -10.33 27.10
CA THR A 212 17.08 -9.96 28.44
C THR A 212 18.16 -8.86 28.40
N ILE A 213 18.95 -8.80 27.32
CA ILE A 213 20.12 -7.92 27.20
C ILE A 213 19.72 -6.58 26.57
N LYS A 214 20.05 -5.46 27.24
CA LYS A 214 19.70 -4.09 26.79
C LYS A 214 20.49 -3.60 25.56
N CYS A 215 21.67 -4.16 25.30
CA CYS A 215 22.49 -3.83 24.14
C CYS A 215 22.09 -4.72 22.94
N PRO A 216 21.61 -4.16 21.81
CA PRO A 216 21.07 -4.97 20.72
C PRO A 216 22.13 -5.86 20.05
N ILE A 217 23.38 -5.41 19.95
CA ILE A 217 24.49 -6.20 19.39
C ILE A 217 24.79 -7.40 20.29
N MET A 218 24.92 -7.18 21.60
CA MET A 218 25.17 -8.25 22.56
C MET A 218 23.97 -9.20 22.71
N SER A 219 22.74 -8.70 22.55
CA SER A 219 21.54 -9.53 22.48
C SER A 219 21.55 -10.43 21.23
N LEU A 220 21.96 -9.92 20.06
CA LEU A 220 22.09 -10.73 18.85
C LEU A 220 23.18 -11.81 18.99
N ILE A 221 24.31 -11.49 19.64
CA ILE A 221 25.37 -12.46 19.96
C ILE A 221 24.81 -13.57 20.87
N GLN A 222 24.07 -13.21 21.92
CA GLN A 222 23.42 -14.20 22.81
C GLN A 222 22.45 -15.11 22.04
N PHE A 223 21.65 -14.56 21.12
CA PHE A 223 20.74 -15.37 20.29
C PHE A 223 21.46 -16.27 19.29
N LYS A 224 22.53 -15.79 18.66
CA LYS A 224 23.39 -16.57 17.75
C LYS A 224 23.97 -17.82 18.43
N HIS A 225 24.30 -17.73 19.72
CA HIS A 225 24.86 -18.84 20.49
C HIS A 225 23.84 -19.56 21.39
N THR A 226 22.54 -19.32 21.20
CA THR A 226 21.45 -20.04 21.88
C THR A 226 20.31 -20.36 20.90
N LYS A 227 19.12 -19.77 21.07
CA LYS A 227 17.87 -20.13 20.37
C LYS A 227 17.95 -20.04 18.83
N TYR A 228 18.86 -19.22 18.30
CA TYR A 228 19.02 -18.99 16.86
C TYR A 228 20.42 -19.36 16.35
N ALA A 229 21.06 -20.35 16.99
CA ALA A 229 22.20 -21.06 16.45
C ALA A 229 21.87 -21.65 15.06
N GLY A 230 22.82 -21.58 14.13
CA GLY A 230 22.60 -21.93 12.72
C GLY A 230 21.59 -21.05 11.97
N SER A 231 21.08 -19.97 12.58
CA SER A 231 20.16 -19.02 11.94
C SER A 231 20.68 -17.58 11.88
N ILE A 232 21.67 -17.22 12.70
CA ILE A 232 22.37 -15.92 12.67
C ILE A 232 23.86 -16.19 12.44
N HIS A 233 24.39 -15.71 11.33
CA HIS A 233 25.68 -16.18 10.78
C HIS A 233 26.80 -15.18 10.99
N LEU A 234 26.60 -13.92 10.62
CA LEU A 234 27.54 -12.82 10.87
C LEU A 234 26.91 -11.76 11.77
N ILE A 235 27.71 -11.19 12.67
CA ILE A 235 27.37 -9.97 13.43
C ILE A 235 28.62 -9.07 13.44
N SER A 236 28.58 -7.97 12.70
CA SER A 236 29.54 -6.86 12.80
C SER A 236 28.96 -5.75 13.67
N ALA A 237 29.79 -5.17 14.55
CA ALA A 237 29.36 -4.10 15.45
C ALA A 237 29.51 -2.71 14.81
N ASP A 238 30.62 -2.44 14.13
CA ASP A 238 30.93 -1.17 13.48
C ASP A 238 31.63 -1.41 12.12
N PRO A 239 30.96 -1.18 10.98
CA PRO A 239 29.52 -0.85 10.83
C PRO A 239 28.63 -2.00 11.32
N LEU A 240 27.34 -1.72 11.57
CA LEU A 240 26.37 -2.79 11.84
C LEU A 240 26.12 -3.59 10.56
N ILE A 241 26.41 -4.89 10.62
CA ILE A 241 26.04 -5.87 9.58
C ILE A 241 25.57 -7.13 10.31
N VAL A 242 24.43 -7.71 9.91
CA VAL A 242 23.94 -9.00 10.43
C VAL A 242 23.46 -9.86 9.26
N HIS A 243 24.11 -11.00 9.04
CA HIS A 243 23.68 -12.03 8.08
C HIS A 243 22.81 -13.05 8.82
N TYR A 244 21.61 -13.36 8.32
CA TYR A 244 20.72 -14.33 8.98
C TYR A 244 19.79 -15.04 7.96
N TRP A 245 19.63 -16.34 8.14
CA TRP A 245 18.71 -17.23 7.41
C TRP A 245 18.66 -18.56 8.16
N THR A 246 17.47 -19.15 8.26
CA THR A 246 17.24 -20.41 8.98
C THR A 246 17.67 -21.64 8.16
N PRO A 247 18.00 -22.77 8.80
CA PRO A 247 18.25 -24.04 8.11
C PRO A 247 17.06 -24.49 7.23
N CYS A 248 15.83 -24.13 7.62
CA CYS A 248 14.63 -24.37 6.82
C CYS A 248 14.66 -23.67 5.46
N GLN A 249 15.26 -22.47 5.34
CA GLN A 249 15.41 -21.76 4.07
C GLN A 249 16.45 -22.44 3.18
N LEU A 250 17.56 -22.90 3.76
CA LEU A 250 18.58 -23.66 3.03
C LEU A 250 17.99 -24.95 2.45
N VAL A 251 17.27 -25.74 3.26
CA VAL A 251 16.63 -26.99 2.79
C VAL A 251 15.58 -26.71 1.71
N PHE A 252 14.72 -25.71 1.92
CA PHE A 252 13.67 -25.33 0.95
C PHE A 252 14.28 -24.86 -0.38
N TYR A 253 15.30 -24.00 -0.33
CA TYR A 253 16.02 -23.57 -1.53
C TYR A 253 16.70 -24.74 -2.23
N LYS A 254 17.42 -25.62 -1.52
CA LYS A 254 18.08 -26.81 -2.11
C LYS A 254 17.06 -27.76 -2.77
N SER A 255 15.83 -27.90 -2.24
CA SER A 255 14.79 -28.69 -2.90
C SER A 255 14.27 -28.05 -4.19
N ILE A 256 14.05 -26.73 -4.22
CA ILE A 256 13.51 -26.02 -5.40
C ILE A 256 14.59 -25.80 -6.47
N ARG A 257 15.85 -25.62 -6.09
CA ARG A 257 16.99 -25.39 -7.00
C ARG A 257 17.30 -26.58 -7.94
N LYS A 258 16.58 -27.69 -7.81
CA LYS A 258 16.50 -28.78 -8.79
C LYS A 258 15.83 -28.36 -10.11
N SER A 259 14.88 -27.43 -10.07
CA SER A 259 14.25 -26.82 -11.25
C SER A 259 14.80 -25.40 -11.50
N TYR A 260 14.26 -24.66 -12.47
CA TYR A 260 14.70 -23.30 -12.79
C TYR A 260 14.32 -22.31 -11.67
N VAL A 261 15.30 -21.60 -11.11
CA VAL A 261 15.09 -20.66 -10.01
C VAL A 261 15.53 -19.25 -10.38
N ARG A 262 14.56 -18.34 -10.37
CA ARG A 262 14.76 -16.89 -10.40
C ARG A 262 14.69 -16.32 -8.98
N LEU A 263 15.81 -15.79 -8.49
CA LEU A 263 15.92 -15.08 -7.23
C LEU A 263 15.71 -13.58 -7.45
N THR A 264 14.88 -12.93 -6.64
CA THR A 264 14.75 -11.46 -6.66
C THR A 264 15.47 -10.86 -5.46
N ILE A 265 16.31 -9.84 -5.66
CA ILE A 265 17.09 -9.20 -4.59
C ILE A 265 16.88 -7.68 -4.61
N ASP A 266 16.45 -7.12 -3.48
CA ASP A 266 16.25 -5.68 -3.28
C ASP A 266 16.59 -5.30 -1.81
N ALA A 267 16.67 -4.00 -1.52
CA ALA A 267 17.01 -3.44 -0.22
C ALA A 267 16.02 -2.36 0.24
N THR A 268 15.63 -2.39 1.52
CA THR A 268 14.64 -1.44 2.05
C THR A 268 15.00 -0.82 3.39
N GLY A 269 14.89 0.50 3.46
CA GLY A 269 15.17 1.29 4.66
C GLY A 269 14.00 1.43 5.63
N SER A 270 14.22 2.23 6.68
CA SER A 270 13.21 2.65 7.68
C SER A 270 12.58 1.54 8.54
N ILE A 271 13.09 0.31 8.46
CA ILE A 271 12.68 -0.81 9.33
C ILE A 271 13.47 -0.81 10.64
N VAL A 272 14.79 -0.61 10.60
CA VAL A 272 15.70 -0.68 11.76
C VAL A 272 16.09 0.73 12.24
N LYS A 273 16.23 0.92 13.55
CA LYS A 273 16.71 2.16 14.19
C LYS A 273 18.21 2.27 14.04
N LYS A 274 18.69 3.49 13.79
CA LYS A 274 20.10 3.85 13.97
C LYS A 274 20.57 3.47 15.38
N ILE A 275 21.76 2.89 15.49
CA ILE A 275 22.37 2.50 16.77
C ILE A 275 23.15 3.70 17.34
N LYS A 276 23.00 3.97 18.65
CA LYS A 276 23.90 4.88 19.38
C LYS A 276 25.20 4.14 19.66
N ARG A 277 26.31 4.63 19.10
CA ARG A 277 27.65 4.01 19.18
C ARG A 277 28.43 4.47 20.42
N THR A 278 28.50 5.77 20.66
CA THR A 278 29.34 6.37 21.71
C THR A 278 28.52 7.05 22.81
N THR A 279 29.15 7.38 23.94
CA THR A 279 28.58 8.20 25.02
C THR A 279 28.02 9.53 24.48
N GLN A 280 28.77 10.18 23.58
CA GLN A 280 28.48 11.43 22.85
C GLN A 280 27.27 11.39 21.89
N ASN A 281 26.45 10.33 21.92
CA ASN A 281 25.27 10.15 21.07
C ASN A 281 25.53 9.98 19.56
N ILE A 282 26.76 9.65 19.12
CA ILE A 282 27.03 9.35 17.70
C ILE A 282 26.12 8.21 17.25
N LEU A 283 25.40 8.43 16.15
CA LEU A 283 24.45 7.48 15.56
C LEU A 283 25.04 6.81 14.31
N SER A 284 24.67 5.55 14.10
CA SER A 284 24.96 4.83 12.86
C SER A 284 24.37 5.52 11.61
N SER A 285 24.90 5.19 10.44
CA SER A 285 24.24 5.36 9.14
C SER A 285 22.88 4.61 9.11
N HIS A 286 22.11 4.84 8.04
CA HIS A 286 20.83 4.17 7.83
C HIS A 286 21.05 2.67 7.61
N ILE A 287 20.38 1.84 8.42
CA ILE A 287 20.44 0.38 8.32
C ILE A 287 19.33 -0.08 7.37
N PHE A 288 19.72 -0.71 6.28
CA PHE A 288 18.84 -1.30 5.27
C PHE A 288 18.66 -2.79 5.53
N LEU A 289 17.47 -3.30 5.21
CA LEU A 289 17.18 -4.72 5.12
C LEU A 289 17.32 -5.15 3.66
N TYR A 290 18.23 -6.06 3.40
CA TYR A 290 18.38 -6.77 2.13
C TYR A 290 17.67 -8.12 2.22
N GLU A 291 16.91 -8.47 1.19
CA GLU A 291 16.22 -9.77 1.08
C GLU A 291 16.42 -10.39 -0.30
N GLY A 292 16.70 -11.69 -0.34
CA GLY A 292 16.55 -12.54 -1.51
C GLY A 292 15.24 -13.32 -1.43
N VAL A 293 14.32 -13.12 -2.38
CA VAL A 293 12.97 -13.70 -2.41
C VAL A 293 12.77 -14.55 -3.67
N LEU A 294 12.29 -15.77 -3.48
CA LEU A 294 11.75 -16.61 -4.55
C LEU A 294 10.24 -16.38 -4.71
N SER A 295 9.76 -16.45 -5.95
CA SER A 295 8.33 -16.45 -6.27
C SER A 295 8.02 -17.37 -7.45
N SER A 296 7.01 -18.21 -7.27
CA SER A 296 6.39 -19.08 -8.26
C SER A 296 4.88 -18.82 -8.31
N ASP A 297 4.13 -19.60 -9.10
CA ASP A 297 2.66 -19.60 -9.04
C ASP A 297 2.09 -20.22 -7.74
N GLU A 298 2.92 -20.85 -6.89
CA GLU A 298 2.46 -21.54 -5.67
C GLU A 298 2.90 -20.86 -4.38
N PHE A 299 4.05 -20.17 -4.38
CA PHE A 299 4.66 -19.60 -3.18
C PHE A 299 5.44 -18.31 -3.43
N GLN A 300 5.59 -17.53 -2.36
CA GLN A 300 6.47 -16.35 -2.32
C GLN A 300 7.23 -16.37 -0.98
N VAL A 301 8.53 -16.68 -1.00
CA VAL A 301 9.33 -16.99 0.20
C VAL A 301 10.68 -16.26 0.15
N SER A 302 11.01 -15.53 1.22
CA SER A 302 12.33 -14.95 1.42
C SER A 302 13.29 -16.05 1.89
N VAL A 303 14.37 -16.29 1.15
CA VAL A 303 15.33 -17.40 1.37
C VAL A 303 16.67 -16.96 1.95
N LEU A 304 16.99 -15.66 1.86
CA LEU A 304 18.26 -15.08 2.32
C LEU A 304 18.03 -13.65 2.83
N GLN A 305 18.58 -13.28 4.00
CA GLN A 305 18.43 -11.93 4.58
C GLN A 305 19.72 -11.35 5.15
N MET A 306 19.84 -10.02 5.10
CA MET A 306 20.84 -9.24 5.82
C MET A 306 20.24 -7.92 6.31
N ILE A 307 20.65 -7.44 7.48
CA ILE A 307 20.58 -6.00 7.78
C ILE A 307 21.98 -5.39 7.75
N SER A 308 22.15 -4.26 7.07
CA SER A 308 23.45 -3.61 6.91
C SER A 308 23.38 -2.09 6.89
N GLU A 309 24.38 -1.48 7.52
CA GLU A 309 24.70 -0.06 7.47
C GLU A 309 25.61 0.30 6.26
N LYS A 310 26.38 -0.67 5.74
CA LYS A 310 27.16 -0.55 4.49
C LYS A 310 26.35 -1.06 3.30
N GLN A 311 26.38 -0.30 2.21
CA GLN A 311 25.64 -0.55 0.98
C GLN A 311 26.58 -0.81 -0.23
N ASN A 312 27.84 -1.19 0.03
CA ASN A 312 28.84 -1.37 -1.02
C ASN A 312 28.90 -2.82 -1.53
N THR A 313 29.49 -2.97 -2.72
CA THR A 313 29.61 -4.25 -3.43
C THR A 313 30.25 -5.35 -2.58
N PHE A 314 31.28 -5.03 -1.80
CA PHE A 314 31.99 -6.02 -0.98
C PHE A 314 31.14 -6.56 0.18
N THR A 315 30.40 -5.71 0.89
CA THR A 315 29.50 -6.16 1.97
C THR A 315 28.36 -7.03 1.42
N ILE A 316 27.77 -6.65 0.28
CA ILE A 316 26.71 -7.44 -0.35
C ILE A 316 27.28 -8.76 -0.92
N TYR A 317 28.47 -8.74 -1.53
CA TYR A 317 29.17 -9.95 -1.99
C TYR A 317 29.43 -10.91 -0.83
N SER A 318 29.97 -10.42 0.29
CA SER A 318 30.24 -11.22 1.49
C SER A 318 28.97 -11.90 2.03
N TRP A 319 27.82 -11.22 1.96
CA TRP A 319 26.51 -11.78 2.32
C TRP A 319 26.07 -12.91 1.39
N LEU A 320 26.11 -12.71 0.07
CA LEU A 320 25.74 -13.74 -0.91
C LEU A 320 26.70 -14.94 -0.85
N GLN A 321 28.02 -14.69 -0.75
CA GLN A 321 29.04 -15.73 -0.61
C GLN A 321 28.88 -16.53 0.69
N SER A 322 28.56 -15.88 1.80
CA SER A 322 28.30 -16.58 3.08
C SER A 322 27.14 -17.58 2.95
N TRP A 323 26.13 -17.26 2.15
CA TRP A 323 24.99 -18.14 1.89
C TRP A 323 25.34 -19.32 0.98
N LEU A 324 26.12 -19.08 -0.08
CA LEU A 324 26.69 -20.17 -0.93
C LEU A 324 27.53 -21.15 -0.10
N ASN A 325 28.32 -20.63 0.84
CA ASN A 325 29.18 -21.43 1.71
C ASN A 325 28.40 -22.38 2.65
N ASP A 326 27.10 -22.12 2.91
CA ASP A 326 26.18 -23.07 3.57
C ASP A 326 25.69 -24.20 2.61
N GLY A 327 26.37 -24.35 1.47
CA GLY A 327 26.22 -25.44 0.50
C GLY A 327 24.96 -25.32 -0.37
N VAL A 328 24.58 -24.11 -0.78
CA VAL A 328 23.54 -23.88 -1.81
C VAL A 328 24.19 -23.51 -3.15
N LEU A 329 23.55 -23.88 -4.26
CA LEU A 329 24.01 -23.51 -5.60
C LEU A 329 23.53 -22.10 -5.99
N PRO A 330 24.31 -21.32 -6.76
CA PRO A 330 23.83 -20.06 -7.35
C PRO A 330 22.52 -20.23 -8.13
N PRO A 331 21.56 -19.30 -8.06
CA PRO A 331 20.31 -19.37 -8.81
C PRO A 331 20.55 -19.26 -10.32
N GLN A 332 19.71 -19.87 -11.15
CA GLN A 332 19.83 -19.75 -12.61
C GLN A 332 19.56 -18.33 -13.12
N GLU A 333 18.72 -17.56 -12.43
CA GLU A 333 18.44 -16.16 -12.75
C GLU A 333 18.42 -15.32 -11.47
N THR A 334 18.97 -14.10 -11.50
CA THR A 334 18.84 -13.11 -10.42
C THR A 334 18.35 -11.78 -10.97
N VAL A 335 17.17 -11.33 -10.50
CA VAL A 335 16.64 -9.99 -10.79
C VAL A 335 16.93 -9.04 -9.63
N THR A 336 17.46 -7.87 -9.91
CA THR A 336 17.68 -6.79 -8.93
C THR A 336 17.40 -5.41 -9.54
N ASP A 337 17.54 -4.32 -8.79
CA ASP A 337 17.40 -2.97 -9.36
C ASP A 337 18.68 -2.53 -10.10
N CYS A 338 18.74 -1.29 -10.61
CA CYS A 338 19.92 -0.78 -11.31
C CYS A 338 21.06 -0.34 -10.36
N SER A 339 21.17 -0.97 -9.18
CA SER A 339 22.24 -0.73 -8.22
C SER A 339 23.51 -1.48 -8.59
N MET A 340 24.54 -0.74 -9.00
CA MET A 340 25.87 -1.32 -9.29
C MET A 340 26.50 -2.05 -8.09
N ALA A 341 26.07 -1.74 -6.85
CA ALA A 341 26.51 -2.47 -5.66
C ALA A 341 25.85 -3.86 -5.55
N LEU A 342 24.59 -4.01 -5.97
CA LEU A 342 23.91 -5.31 -6.06
C LEU A 342 24.42 -6.09 -7.28
N LEU A 343 24.43 -5.49 -8.47
CA LEU A 343 24.92 -6.14 -9.70
C LEU A 343 26.38 -6.62 -9.55
N GLY A 344 27.27 -5.78 -9.03
CA GLY A 344 28.67 -6.16 -8.81
C GLY A 344 28.88 -7.19 -7.69
N ALA A 345 27.92 -7.37 -6.79
CA ALA A 345 27.96 -8.42 -5.78
C ALA A 345 27.46 -9.76 -6.33
N ILE A 346 26.40 -9.71 -7.15
CA ILE A 346 25.83 -10.86 -7.85
C ILE A 346 26.84 -11.44 -8.83
N ALA A 347 27.48 -10.62 -9.68
CA ALA A 347 28.53 -11.08 -10.60
C ALA A 347 29.67 -11.82 -9.86
N ARG A 348 30.09 -11.29 -8.72
CA ARG A 348 31.16 -11.90 -7.91
C ARG A 348 30.75 -13.17 -7.20
N ALA A 349 29.52 -13.24 -6.67
CA ALA A 349 29.05 -14.42 -5.94
C ALA A 349 28.56 -15.55 -6.87
N PHE A 350 27.77 -15.22 -7.89
CA PHE A 350 27.03 -16.19 -8.70
C PHE A 350 27.66 -16.45 -10.08
N CYS A 351 28.70 -15.72 -10.47
CA CYS A 351 29.36 -15.86 -11.79
C CYS A 351 30.89 -15.99 -11.67
N GLY A 352 31.39 -16.64 -10.61
CA GLY A 352 32.82 -16.99 -10.51
C GLY A 352 33.77 -15.83 -10.18
N GLY A 353 33.34 -14.80 -9.45
CA GLY A 353 34.21 -13.71 -8.98
C GLY A 353 34.40 -12.55 -9.95
N ILE A 354 33.85 -12.62 -11.16
CA ILE A 354 34.03 -11.65 -12.25
C ILE A 354 33.41 -10.27 -11.97
N THR A 355 33.76 -9.28 -12.80
CA THR A 355 33.17 -7.92 -12.76
C THR A 355 31.93 -7.83 -13.64
N VAL A 356 31.10 -6.81 -13.43
CA VAL A 356 29.93 -6.56 -14.29
C VAL A 356 30.35 -6.21 -15.73
N ASN A 357 31.46 -5.50 -15.91
CA ASN A 357 31.99 -5.19 -17.25
C ASN A 357 32.41 -6.48 -17.97
N PHE A 358 33.16 -7.36 -17.28
CA PHE A 358 33.56 -8.66 -17.84
C PHE A 358 32.34 -9.51 -18.21
N TYR A 359 31.37 -9.66 -17.29
CA TYR A 359 30.11 -10.38 -17.56
C TYR A 359 29.41 -9.85 -18.82
N VAL A 360 29.30 -8.52 -18.98
CA VAL A 360 28.62 -7.90 -20.13
C VAL A 360 29.37 -8.09 -21.44
N ASN A 361 30.72 -8.00 -21.44
CA ASN A 361 31.50 -8.29 -22.65
C ASN A 361 31.42 -9.77 -23.03
N THR A 362 31.50 -10.70 -22.07
CA THR A 362 31.28 -12.14 -22.33
C THR A 362 29.87 -12.42 -22.86
N CYS A 363 28.83 -11.71 -22.39
CA CYS A 363 27.50 -11.80 -23.01
C CYS A 363 27.50 -11.32 -24.47
N LEU A 364 28.21 -10.24 -24.80
CA LEU A 364 28.30 -9.75 -26.18
C LEU A 364 29.09 -10.71 -27.08
N GLU A 365 30.20 -11.27 -26.61
CA GLU A 365 31.00 -12.28 -27.31
C GLU A 365 30.17 -13.53 -27.63
N ILE A 366 29.35 -13.99 -26.68
CA ILE A 366 28.40 -15.11 -26.86
C ILE A 366 27.32 -14.79 -27.91
N LEU A 367 26.88 -13.53 -28.01
CA LEU A 367 25.88 -13.10 -28.99
C LEU A 367 26.48 -12.88 -30.40
N LEU A 368 27.76 -12.53 -30.51
CA LEU A 368 28.46 -12.30 -31.78
C LEU A 368 29.05 -13.59 -32.39
N HIS A 369 29.65 -14.46 -31.57
CA HIS A 369 30.40 -15.63 -32.02
C HIS A 369 29.77 -16.97 -31.59
N GLY A 370 28.62 -16.92 -30.93
CA GLY A 370 27.93 -18.10 -30.42
C GLY A 370 28.67 -18.77 -29.25
N LYS A 371 28.31 -20.04 -28.99
CA LYS A 371 28.78 -20.80 -27.82
C LYS A 371 30.23 -21.30 -27.92
N SER A 372 30.86 -21.20 -29.09
CA SER A 372 32.10 -21.93 -29.40
C SER A 372 33.39 -21.20 -29.00
N SER A 373 33.38 -19.86 -28.93
CA SER A 373 34.59 -19.07 -28.68
C SER A 373 34.80 -18.71 -27.21
N ALA A 374 33.72 -18.56 -26.44
CA ALA A 374 33.77 -18.11 -25.05
C ALA A 374 33.96 -19.30 -24.08
N SER A 375 35.20 -19.56 -23.67
CA SER A 375 35.44 -20.55 -22.62
C SER A 375 34.93 -20.02 -21.26
N HIS A 376 34.06 -20.80 -20.60
CA HIS A 376 33.67 -20.74 -19.18
C HIS A 376 32.50 -19.82 -18.68
N GLN A 377 31.80 -20.38 -17.68
CA GLN A 377 31.41 -19.76 -16.39
C GLN A 377 30.24 -18.77 -16.22
N LEU A 378 29.43 -18.43 -17.22
CA LEU A 378 28.17 -17.71 -16.94
C LEU A 378 27.10 -18.62 -16.30
N GLN A 379 27.19 -18.82 -14.97
CA GLN A 379 26.33 -19.74 -14.19
C GLN A 379 24.96 -19.15 -13.78
N CYS A 380 24.78 -17.83 -13.87
CA CYS A 380 23.59 -17.12 -13.44
C CYS A 380 23.23 -16.00 -14.42
N TYR A 381 21.98 -15.96 -14.88
CA TYR A 381 21.43 -14.87 -15.67
C TYR A 381 21.18 -13.65 -14.79
N MET A 382 22.07 -12.66 -14.86
CA MET A 382 21.91 -11.38 -14.17
C MET A 382 20.92 -10.48 -14.92
N ARG A 383 19.88 -9.99 -14.22
CA ARG A 383 18.85 -9.11 -14.81
C ARG A 383 18.50 -7.91 -13.93
N ILE A 384 18.10 -6.82 -14.57
CA ILE A 384 17.63 -5.58 -13.96
C ILE A 384 16.10 -5.51 -14.07
N ASP A 385 15.43 -5.14 -12.98
CA ASP A 385 13.99 -4.96 -12.92
C ASP A 385 13.50 -3.89 -13.91
N ILE A 386 12.61 -4.31 -14.81
CA ILE A 386 12.11 -3.48 -15.92
C ILE A 386 11.27 -2.30 -15.41
N ALA A 387 10.55 -2.46 -14.29
CA ALA A 387 9.79 -1.37 -13.70
C ALA A 387 10.71 -0.26 -13.15
N HIS A 388 11.85 -0.62 -12.56
CA HIS A 388 12.90 0.29 -12.10
C HIS A 388 13.64 0.94 -13.26
N LEU A 389 13.93 0.21 -14.33
CA LEU A 389 14.55 0.78 -15.54
C LEU A 389 13.63 1.81 -16.22
N ILE A 390 12.36 1.46 -16.48
CA ILE A 390 11.38 2.39 -17.08
C ILE A 390 11.16 3.62 -16.17
N LYS A 391 11.19 3.44 -14.85
CA LYS A 391 11.12 4.50 -13.81
C LYS A 391 12.37 5.39 -13.78
N LEU A 392 13.56 4.86 -14.08
CA LEU A 392 14.80 5.61 -14.29
C LEU A 392 14.73 6.44 -15.57
N VAL A 393 14.40 5.81 -16.70
CA VAL A 393 14.24 6.47 -18.02
C VAL A 393 13.20 7.58 -17.94
N CYS A 394 12.06 7.34 -17.27
CA CYS A 394 11.03 8.35 -17.01
C CYS A 394 11.47 9.54 -16.13
N ARG A 395 12.69 9.55 -15.56
CA ARG A 395 13.21 10.59 -14.66
C ARG A 395 14.40 11.39 -15.20
N TRP A 396 14.94 11.04 -16.36
CA TRP A 396 16.06 11.77 -16.99
C TRP A 396 15.79 13.27 -17.18
N LYS A 397 16.86 14.08 -17.12
CA LYS A 397 16.77 15.56 -17.12
C LYS A 397 16.19 16.14 -18.41
N CYS A 398 16.46 15.53 -19.57
CA CYS A 398 15.86 15.93 -20.85
C CYS A 398 14.32 16.00 -20.82
N TRP A 399 13.66 15.23 -19.95
CA TRP A 399 12.20 15.29 -19.75
C TRP A 399 11.70 16.39 -18.80
N GLN A 400 12.60 17.17 -18.20
CA GLN A 400 12.26 18.24 -17.25
C GLN A 400 12.17 19.59 -17.98
N GLU A 401 13.07 19.81 -18.95
CA GLU A 401 13.04 20.95 -19.87
C GLU A 401 11.94 20.78 -20.95
N ILE A 402 11.79 19.57 -21.49
CA ILE A 402 10.81 19.28 -22.55
C ILE A 402 9.39 19.15 -21.99
N LYS A 403 8.56 20.17 -22.26
CA LYS A 403 7.14 20.24 -21.86
C LYS A 403 6.23 19.24 -22.63
N SER A 404 6.75 18.54 -23.65
CA SER A 404 5.99 17.54 -24.42
C SER A 404 5.92 16.18 -23.72
N GLN A 405 4.78 15.93 -23.04
CA GLN A 405 4.48 14.61 -22.49
C GLN A 405 4.31 13.54 -23.60
N HIS A 406 4.05 13.96 -24.84
CA HIS A 406 3.80 13.08 -25.98
C HIS A 406 5.12 12.49 -26.49
N LEU A 407 6.13 13.33 -26.67
CA LEU A 407 7.47 12.92 -27.08
C LEU A 407 8.15 12.01 -26.06
N LYS A 408 7.95 12.28 -24.76
CA LYS A 408 8.34 11.37 -23.67
C LYS A 408 7.66 10.00 -23.75
N GLN A 409 6.42 9.92 -24.26
CA GLN A 409 5.72 8.65 -24.42
C GLN A 409 6.19 7.85 -25.63
N PHE A 410 6.63 8.52 -26.71
CA PHE A 410 7.32 7.87 -27.82
C PHE A 410 8.60 7.19 -27.35
N PHE A 411 9.59 7.95 -26.89
CA PHE A 411 10.90 7.40 -26.53
C PHE A 411 10.90 6.39 -25.37
N VAL A 412 10.00 6.54 -24.38
CA VAL A 412 9.84 5.51 -23.33
C VAL A 412 9.27 4.21 -23.91
N ARG A 413 8.44 4.26 -24.96
CA ARG A 413 7.97 3.06 -25.68
C ARG A 413 9.02 2.51 -26.64
N CYS A 414 9.83 3.33 -27.29
CA CYS A 414 11.01 2.87 -28.02
C CYS A 414 12.00 2.14 -27.09
N THR A 415 12.19 2.64 -25.87
CA THR A 415 12.99 1.95 -24.83
C THR A 415 12.37 0.59 -24.45
N VAL A 416 11.04 0.46 -24.48
CA VAL A 416 10.36 -0.83 -24.29
C VAL A 416 10.60 -1.81 -25.46
N LEU A 417 10.80 -1.33 -26.69
CA LEU A 417 11.22 -2.20 -27.79
C LEU A 417 12.61 -2.79 -27.51
N LEU A 418 13.59 -1.95 -27.12
CA LEU A 418 14.92 -2.42 -26.72
C LEU A 418 14.90 -3.42 -25.55
N ILE A 419 13.99 -3.24 -24.58
CA ILE A 419 13.81 -4.17 -23.46
C ILE A 419 13.23 -5.52 -23.95
N LYS A 420 12.40 -5.53 -24.99
CA LYS A 420 11.77 -6.73 -25.54
C LYS A 420 12.61 -7.48 -26.57
N ALA A 421 13.60 -6.85 -27.20
CA ALA A 421 14.45 -7.48 -28.19
C ALA A 421 15.05 -8.79 -27.65
N GLU A 422 14.77 -9.91 -28.32
CA GLU A 422 15.28 -11.25 -27.96
C GLU A 422 16.51 -11.65 -28.78
N GLU A 423 16.92 -10.81 -29.74
CA GLU A 423 18.07 -11.00 -30.62
C GLU A 423 18.96 -9.75 -30.64
N LEU A 424 20.28 -9.94 -30.82
CA LEU A 424 21.24 -8.83 -30.86
C LEU A 424 20.99 -7.90 -32.06
N PHE A 425 20.65 -8.46 -33.23
CA PHE A 425 20.36 -7.69 -34.44
C PHE A 425 19.13 -6.79 -34.27
N ASP A 426 18.03 -7.32 -33.72
CA ASP A 426 16.83 -6.53 -33.42
C ASP A 426 17.11 -5.40 -32.42
N PHE A 427 17.90 -5.68 -31.38
CA PHE A 427 18.34 -4.67 -30.42
C PHE A 427 19.16 -3.57 -31.11
N GLN A 428 20.14 -3.94 -31.93
CA GLN A 428 21.03 -3.03 -32.65
C GLN A 428 20.23 -2.14 -33.62
N TYR A 429 19.37 -2.74 -34.44
CA TYR A 429 18.52 -2.05 -35.42
C TYR A 429 17.57 -1.06 -34.74
N THR A 430 16.89 -1.51 -33.67
CA THR A 430 16.02 -0.65 -32.85
C THR A 430 16.79 0.53 -32.25
N LEU A 431 18.04 0.31 -31.81
CA LEU A 431 18.86 1.37 -31.21
C LEU A 431 19.34 2.39 -32.25
N VAL A 432 19.72 1.94 -33.46
CA VAL A 432 20.05 2.83 -34.59
C VAL A 432 18.85 3.71 -34.95
N ASP A 433 17.67 3.14 -35.17
CA ASP A 433 16.46 3.91 -35.47
C ASP A 433 16.15 4.96 -34.39
N ILE A 434 16.29 4.60 -33.12
CA ILE A 434 16.09 5.49 -31.97
C ILE A 434 17.08 6.67 -31.99
N LEU A 435 18.35 6.40 -32.28
CA LEU A 435 19.41 7.40 -32.28
C LEU A 435 19.30 8.33 -33.49
N ILE A 436 18.93 7.83 -34.67
CA ILE A 436 18.64 8.67 -35.84
C ILE A 436 17.49 9.63 -35.50
N VAL A 437 16.32 9.12 -35.09
CA VAL A 437 15.13 9.96 -34.79
C VAL A 437 15.37 10.98 -33.68
N ALA A 438 16.26 10.69 -32.73
CA ALA A 438 16.62 11.62 -31.66
C ALA A 438 17.75 12.61 -32.04
N SER A 439 18.56 12.34 -33.08
CA SER A 439 19.75 13.13 -33.46
C SER A 439 19.59 13.95 -34.74
N SER A 440 18.67 13.60 -35.64
CA SER A 440 18.39 14.40 -36.85
C SER A 440 17.64 15.67 -36.48
N GLN A 441 18.08 16.84 -36.93
CA GLN A 441 17.34 18.11 -36.74
C GLN A 441 16.13 18.23 -37.68
N TYR A 442 16.15 17.48 -38.78
CA TYR A 442 15.14 17.50 -39.84
C TYR A 442 14.61 16.07 -40.09
N ASP A 443 13.33 15.96 -40.44
CA ASP A 443 12.68 14.72 -40.88
C ASP A 443 11.78 15.01 -42.11
N GLY A 444 10.96 14.04 -42.53
CA GLY A 444 10.18 14.14 -43.78
C GLY A 444 10.93 13.63 -45.01
N GLN A 445 10.65 14.19 -46.18
CA GLN A 445 11.22 13.76 -47.47
C GLN A 445 12.59 14.40 -47.72
N LEU A 446 13.43 13.75 -48.52
CA LEU A 446 14.70 14.32 -48.97
C LEU A 446 14.44 15.54 -49.87
N VAL A 447 15.22 16.61 -49.68
CA VAL A 447 15.03 17.87 -50.41
C VAL A 447 15.05 17.63 -51.93
N ASN A 448 13.99 18.06 -52.61
CA ASN A 448 13.72 17.86 -54.04
C ASN A 448 13.49 16.39 -54.49
N SER A 449 13.05 15.50 -53.59
CA SER A 449 12.73 14.10 -53.88
C SER A 449 11.44 13.65 -53.20
N GLN A 450 10.82 12.56 -53.69
CA GLN A 450 9.70 11.89 -53.02
C GLN A 450 10.16 10.79 -52.04
N ILE A 451 11.47 10.52 -51.99
CA ILE A 451 12.07 9.52 -51.10
C ILE A 451 12.13 10.10 -49.68
N ASN A 452 11.80 9.28 -48.67
CA ASN A 452 11.91 9.67 -47.26
C ASN A 452 13.36 9.89 -46.83
N SER A 453 13.58 10.81 -45.88
CA SER A 453 14.84 10.87 -45.13
C SER A 453 14.95 9.65 -44.20
N SER A 454 16.18 9.21 -43.91
CA SER A 454 16.41 8.07 -43.00
C SER A 454 15.79 8.26 -41.61
N SER A 455 15.62 9.52 -41.19
CA SER A 455 14.92 9.88 -39.95
C SER A 455 13.40 9.70 -40.02
N GLU A 456 12.79 9.90 -41.19
CA GLU A 456 11.36 9.67 -41.39
C GLU A 456 11.04 8.17 -41.41
N ASP A 457 11.83 7.37 -42.11
CA ASP A 457 11.63 5.91 -42.14
C ASP A 457 11.88 5.26 -40.78
N ALA A 458 12.94 5.66 -40.08
CA ALA A 458 13.19 5.20 -38.70
C ALA A 458 12.02 5.58 -37.76
N ARG A 459 11.45 6.78 -37.91
CA ARG A 459 10.27 7.23 -37.15
C ARG A 459 9.04 6.37 -37.47
N ILE A 460 8.80 6.04 -38.75
CA ILE A 460 7.70 5.18 -39.18
C ILE A 460 7.86 3.75 -38.62
N ARG A 461 9.05 3.13 -38.79
CA ARG A 461 9.36 1.79 -38.25
C ARG A 461 9.15 1.70 -36.75
N LEU A 462 9.64 2.68 -35.99
CA LEU A 462 9.42 2.73 -34.53
C LEU A 462 7.94 2.87 -34.16
N LEU A 463 7.15 3.64 -34.92
CA LEU A 463 5.71 3.77 -34.65
C LEU A 463 4.95 2.46 -34.91
N GLU A 464 5.21 1.77 -36.02
CA GLU A 464 4.57 0.47 -36.32
C GLU A 464 4.94 -0.60 -35.28
N ARG A 465 6.21 -0.68 -34.89
CA ARG A 465 6.66 -1.57 -33.79
C ARG A 465 6.01 -1.20 -32.45
N ILE A 466 5.72 0.08 -32.20
CA ILE A 466 4.97 0.52 -31.00
C ILE A 466 3.49 0.16 -31.09
N LYS A 467 2.87 0.20 -32.27
CA LYS A 467 1.48 -0.25 -32.48
C LYS A 467 1.32 -1.74 -32.22
N GLY A 468 2.35 -2.52 -32.53
CA GLY A 468 2.37 -3.99 -32.48
C GLY A 468 2.26 -4.64 -33.86
N THR A 469 2.57 -3.91 -34.92
CA THR A 469 2.59 -4.40 -36.30
C THR A 469 3.83 -5.25 -36.54
N ASN A 470 3.66 -6.46 -37.08
CA ASN A 470 4.78 -7.32 -37.48
C ASN A 470 5.37 -6.83 -38.81
N CYS A 471 6.35 -5.93 -38.76
CA CYS A 471 7.21 -5.64 -39.90
C CYS A 471 8.37 -6.64 -39.92
N SER A 472 8.51 -7.40 -41.01
CA SER A 472 9.75 -8.13 -41.29
C SER A 472 10.90 -7.14 -41.43
N ILE A 473 12.04 -7.45 -40.80
CA ILE A 473 13.29 -6.70 -41.03
C ILE A 473 13.96 -7.32 -42.26
N ASN A 474 14.26 -6.51 -43.28
CA ASN A 474 15.06 -6.99 -44.40
C ASN A 474 16.53 -7.13 -43.95
N ASN A 475 17.07 -8.35 -43.99
CA ASN A 475 18.37 -8.68 -43.40
C ASN A 475 19.58 -8.26 -44.27
N GLU A 476 19.36 -7.85 -45.52
CA GLU A 476 20.40 -7.82 -46.57
C GLU A 476 21.33 -6.58 -46.54
N GLU A 477 20.98 -5.52 -45.83
CA GLU A 477 21.68 -4.21 -45.93
C GLU A 477 22.73 -3.96 -44.80
N TYR A 478 22.86 -4.84 -43.81
CA TYR A 478 23.45 -4.44 -42.51
C TYR A 478 24.46 -5.39 -41.85
N LEU A 479 25.08 -6.30 -42.60
CA LEU A 479 26.26 -7.02 -42.11
C LEU A 479 27.48 -6.08 -41.92
N LEU A 480 28.34 -6.43 -40.98
CA LEU A 480 29.54 -5.68 -40.64
C LEU A 480 30.70 -6.01 -41.59
N ASP A 481 31.38 -4.99 -42.10
CA ASP A 481 32.75 -5.08 -42.58
C ASP A 481 33.64 -4.27 -41.62
N THR A 482 34.64 -4.90 -41.00
CA THR A 482 35.37 -4.37 -39.84
C THR A 482 36.85 -4.20 -40.15
N ASN A 483 37.23 -3.03 -40.70
CA ASN A 483 38.62 -2.61 -40.89
C ASN A 483 38.75 -1.06 -40.93
N SER A 484 38.85 -0.41 -39.77
CA SER A 484 39.53 0.90 -39.65
C SER A 484 39.86 1.24 -38.20
N ASP A 485 41.13 1.10 -37.82
CA ASP A 485 41.66 1.74 -36.61
C ASP A 485 41.58 3.27 -36.71
N ASN A 486 41.35 3.96 -35.60
CA ASN A 486 41.85 5.32 -35.34
C ASN A 486 41.72 5.67 -33.85
N GLU A 487 42.71 6.38 -33.32
CA GLU A 487 42.77 6.83 -31.93
C GLU A 487 42.11 8.23 -31.77
N LEU A 488 41.67 8.58 -30.54
CA LEU A 488 42.29 9.66 -29.75
C LEU A 488 41.45 10.10 -28.52
N GLU A 489 42.11 9.99 -27.36
CA GLU A 489 42.11 10.92 -26.21
C GLU A 489 40.80 11.30 -25.46
N ASN A 490 41.02 12.03 -24.35
CA ASN A 490 40.21 12.04 -23.13
C ASN A 490 39.66 13.44 -22.81
N ASP A 491 38.60 13.51 -21.98
CA ASP A 491 38.81 14.17 -20.68
C ASP A 491 37.82 13.80 -19.55
N GLU A 492 38.39 13.80 -18.34
CA GLU A 492 37.87 13.73 -16.96
C GLU A 492 36.63 12.88 -16.52
N MET A 493 36.92 12.01 -15.53
CA MET A 493 36.05 11.59 -14.41
C MET A 493 34.78 10.74 -14.66
N MET A 494 34.97 9.53 -15.18
CA MET A 494 34.36 8.32 -14.59
C MET A 494 35.42 7.22 -14.47
N VAL A 495 35.16 6.20 -13.63
CA VAL A 495 36.09 5.06 -13.47
C VAL A 495 36.32 4.40 -14.83
N ASP A 496 37.60 4.17 -15.15
CA ASP A 496 38.06 3.73 -16.46
C ASP A 496 37.27 2.52 -16.98
N LEU A 497 36.73 2.72 -18.18
CA LEU A 497 35.93 1.76 -18.92
C LEU A 497 36.26 1.84 -20.42
N SER A 498 37.43 2.40 -20.76
CA SER A 498 37.87 2.73 -22.13
C SER A 498 37.76 1.53 -23.08
N ASN A 499 38.61 0.53 -22.88
CA ASN A 499 38.68 -0.65 -23.74
C ASN A 499 37.67 -1.71 -23.30
N SER A 500 36.59 -1.85 -24.07
CA SER A 500 35.62 -2.94 -23.93
C SER A 500 34.77 -3.07 -25.20
N ASN A 501 34.55 -4.31 -25.65
CA ASN A 501 33.84 -4.64 -26.89
C ASN A 501 32.41 -4.05 -26.89
N ILE A 502 31.80 -3.89 -25.71
CA ILE A 502 30.49 -3.23 -25.53
C ILE A 502 30.51 -1.73 -25.89
N ASN A 503 31.63 -1.03 -25.71
CA ASN A 503 31.77 0.36 -26.15
C ASN A 503 31.91 0.44 -27.67
N GLU A 504 32.77 -0.41 -28.25
CA GLU A 504 33.04 -0.50 -29.69
C GLU A 504 31.76 -0.79 -30.49
N PHE A 505 30.99 -1.80 -30.07
CA PHE A 505 29.66 -2.11 -30.61
C PHE A 505 28.71 -0.89 -30.56
N LEU A 506 28.71 -0.15 -29.44
CA LEU A 506 27.88 1.05 -29.29
C LEU A 506 28.42 2.26 -30.07
N GLN A 507 29.73 2.34 -30.31
CA GLN A 507 30.37 3.36 -31.12
C GLN A 507 30.02 3.18 -32.60
N HIS A 508 30.16 1.97 -33.14
CA HIS A 508 29.73 1.67 -34.52
C HIS A 508 28.21 1.95 -34.69
N VAL A 509 27.38 1.60 -33.71
CA VAL A 509 25.95 1.98 -33.69
C VAL A 509 25.74 3.49 -33.73
N VAL A 510 26.56 4.27 -33.01
CA VAL A 510 26.52 5.74 -33.03
C VAL A 510 27.00 6.31 -34.36
N GLU A 511 28.04 5.74 -34.98
CA GLU A 511 28.57 6.19 -36.27
C GLU A 511 27.59 5.94 -37.41
N LYS A 512 27.01 4.73 -37.47
CA LYS A 512 25.90 4.37 -38.36
C LYS A 512 24.63 5.20 -38.14
N SER A 513 24.41 5.69 -36.91
CA SER A 513 23.34 6.64 -36.63
C SER A 513 23.69 8.06 -37.07
N LYS A 514 24.95 8.50 -36.91
CA LYS A 514 25.45 9.81 -37.34
C LYS A 514 25.29 9.96 -38.84
N SER A 515 25.84 9.04 -39.65
CA SER A 515 25.76 9.07 -41.12
C SER A 515 24.33 9.29 -41.61
N ASN A 516 23.39 8.52 -41.07
CA ASN A 516 21.99 8.55 -41.49
C ASN A 516 21.24 9.80 -40.95
N SER A 517 21.65 10.33 -39.79
CA SER A 517 21.09 11.57 -39.22
C SER A 517 21.64 12.86 -39.84
N SER A 518 22.76 12.78 -40.59
CA SER A 518 23.36 13.91 -41.31
C SER A 518 22.66 14.26 -42.61
N ILE A 519 21.73 13.42 -43.08
CA ILE A 519 20.96 13.62 -44.31
C ILE A 519 19.66 14.40 -43.98
N PRO A 520 19.53 15.68 -44.38
CA PRO A 520 18.39 16.50 -43.97
C PRO A 520 17.12 16.16 -44.76
N GLY A 521 15.99 16.10 -44.03
CA GLY A 521 14.66 16.13 -44.62
C GLY A 521 14.12 17.54 -44.86
N ASP A 522 12.93 17.65 -45.45
CA ASP A 522 12.27 18.88 -45.88
C ASP A 522 11.66 19.71 -44.73
N ARG A 523 11.52 19.14 -43.53
CA ARG A 523 10.85 19.78 -42.38
C ARG A 523 11.59 19.55 -41.06
N LEU A 524 11.28 20.36 -40.04
CA LEU A 524 11.88 20.25 -38.71
C LEU A 524 11.39 19.01 -37.95
N ASN A 525 12.33 18.20 -37.45
CA ASN A 525 12.04 16.98 -36.71
C ASN A 525 11.47 17.30 -35.31
N ALA A 526 10.16 17.04 -35.13
CA ALA A 526 9.47 17.21 -33.85
C ALA A 526 9.94 16.24 -32.73
N TYR A 527 10.84 15.29 -33.05
CA TYR A 527 11.37 14.27 -32.15
C TYR A 527 12.84 14.48 -31.76
N TYR A 528 13.51 15.52 -32.26
CA TYR A 528 14.90 15.85 -31.96
C TYR A 528 15.14 16.04 -30.45
N ILE A 529 15.93 15.15 -29.83
CA ILE A 529 16.43 15.24 -28.46
C ILE A 529 17.84 14.61 -28.38
N PRO A 530 18.92 15.33 -28.71
CA PRO A 530 20.28 14.79 -28.65
C PRO A 530 20.71 14.39 -27.22
N ASP A 531 20.13 15.01 -26.19
CA ASP A 531 20.35 14.60 -24.80
C ASP A 531 19.62 13.30 -24.40
N PHE A 532 18.64 12.83 -25.18
CA PHE A 532 18.11 11.48 -25.00
C PHE A 532 19.17 10.45 -25.42
N CYS A 533 19.86 10.66 -26.56
CA CYS A 533 20.93 9.80 -27.08
C CYS A 533 22.01 9.53 -26.02
N LYS A 534 22.51 10.58 -25.36
CA LYS A 534 23.51 10.48 -24.27
C LYS A 534 23.04 9.60 -23.11
N ASN A 535 21.75 9.65 -22.77
CA ASN A 535 21.19 8.89 -21.64
C ASN A 535 20.84 7.44 -22.03
N ILE A 536 20.34 7.18 -23.24
CA ILE A 536 20.05 5.81 -23.71
C ILE A 536 21.34 5.01 -23.92
N LEU A 537 22.35 5.58 -24.59
CA LEU A 537 23.67 4.95 -24.75
C LEU A 537 24.31 4.59 -23.41
N LYS A 538 24.18 5.46 -22.40
CA LYS A 538 24.70 5.21 -21.05
C LYS A 538 24.07 4.00 -20.35
N ILE A 539 22.79 3.68 -20.61
CA ILE A 539 22.19 2.43 -20.10
C ILE A 539 22.42 1.24 -21.04
N CYS A 540 22.60 1.47 -22.35
CA CYS A 540 22.95 0.42 -23.30
C CYS A 540 24.32 -0.23 -22.99
N LYS A 541 25.24 0.44 -22.28
CA LYS A 541 26.46 -0.20 -21.72
C LYS A 541 26.18 -1.40 -20.78
N LEU A 542 24.92 -1.65 -20.42
CA LEU A 542 24.47 -2.82 -19.64
C LEU A 542 23.34 -3.61 -20.35
N PHE A 543 23.15 -3.48 -21.68
CA PHE A 543 21.96 -4.03 -22.36
C PHE A 543 21.73 -5.55 -22.18
N PRO A 544 22.74 -6.43 -22.10
CA PRO A 544 22.52 -7.86 -21.84
C PRO A 544 21.90 -8.15 -20.48
N LEU A 545 21.89 -7.18 -19.56
CA LEU A 545 21.27 -7.28 -18.23
C LEU A 545 19.82 -6.79 -18.18
N TRP A 546 19.28 -6.18 -19.24
CA TRP A 546 17.93 -5.58 -19.19
C TRP A 546 17.06 -5.74 -20.44
N SER A 547 17.65 -6.16 -21.56
CA SER A 547 16.91 -6.68 -22.72
C SER A 547 16.69 -8.19 -22.59
N ASN A 548 16.00 -8.81 -23.56
CA ASN A 548 15.79 -10.25 -23.59
C ASN A 548 16.82 -11.02 -24.44
N VAL A 549 17.84 -10.36 -25.01
CA VAL A 549 18.85 -10.97 -25.91
C VAL A 549 19.54 -12.21 -25.31
N MET A 550 19.79 -12.24 -24.00
CA MET A 550 20.41 -13.39 -23.32
C MET A 550 19.40 -14.46 -22.87
N ARG A 551 18.09 -14.24 -23.05
CA ARG A 551 17.02 -15.12 -22.55
C ARG A 551 17.14 -16.55 -23.11
N GLN A 552 17.44 -16.67 -24.40
CA GLN A 552 17.61 -17.96 -25.07
C GLN A 552 18.85 -18.69 -24.56
N PHE A 553 19.99 -18.02 -24.44
CA PHE A 553 21.24 -18.62 -23.94
C PHE A 553 21.08 -19.22 -22.54
N PHE A 554 20.41 -18.49 -21.62
CA PHE A 554 20.16 -18.96 -20.25
C PHE A 554 18.91 -19.83 -20.10
N ASN A 555 18.23 -20.22 -21.19
CA ASN A 555 16.97 -20.97 -21.19
C ASN A 555 15.91 -20.39 -20.22
N SER A 556 15.78 -19.06 -20.13
CA SER A 556 14.89 -18.44 -19.14
C SER A 556 13.41 -18.52 -19.55
N PRO A 557 12.53 -19.11 -18.70
CA PRO A 557 11.09 -19.10 -18.95
C PRO A 557 10.48 -17.69 -18.77
N TYR A 558 11.21 -16.74 -18.20
CA TYR A 558 10.70 -15.41 -17.88
C TYR A 558 11.03 -14.39 -18.98
N SER A 559 10.05 -14.08 -19.83
CA SER A 559 10.14 -12.98 -20.81
C SER A 559 10.16 -11.57 -20.19
N THR A 560 10.09 -11.44 -18.85
CA THR A 560 10.11 -10.16 -18.12
C THR A 560 10.86 -10.30 -16.80
N ALA A 561 11.90 -9.47 -16.62
CA ALA A 561 12.59 -9.30 -15.35
C ALA A 561 11.75 -8.41 -14.40
N THR A 562 11.35 -8.96 -13.25
CA THR A 562 10.54 -8.27 -12.24
C THR A 562 11.04 -8.56 -10.82
N SER A 563 11.12 -7.52 -9.98
CA SER A 563 11.37 -7.60 -8.53
C SER A 563 10.10 -7.38 -7.70
N ALA A 564 8.92 -7.44 -8.32
CA ALA A 564 7.62 -7.21 -7.65
C ALA A 564 7.38 -8.14 -6.45
N SER A 565 7.93 -9.35 -6.43
CA SER A 565 7.82 -10.28 -5.31
C SER A 565 8.63 -9.87 -4.07
N VAL A 566 9.79 -9.21 -4.22
CA VAL A 566 10.50 -8.61 -3.09
C VAL A 566 9.89 -7.26 -2.66
N GLU A 567 9.42 -6.41 -3.57
CA GLU A 567 8.57 -5.23 -3.21
C GLU A 567 7.34 -5.67 -2.38
N SER A 568 6.64 -6.71 -2.84
CA SER A 568 5.49 -7.33 -2.18
C SER A 568 5.84 -7.89 -0.80
N ASN A 569 7.01 -8.53 -0.65
CA ASN A 569 7.41 -9.05 0.66
C ASN A 569 7.73 -7.91 1.64
N PHE A 570 8.44 -6.87 1.21
CA PHE A 570 8.66 -5.66 2.01
C PHE A 570 7.35 -4.96 2.40
N ALA A 571 6.37 -4.92 1.50
CA ALA A 571 5.04 -4.39 1.80
C ALA A 571 4.31 -5.24 2.85
N GLY A 572 4.36 -6.58 2.74
CA GLY A 572 3.80 -7.51 3.73
C GLY A 572 4.49 -7.42 5.11
N LEU A 573 5.82 -7.40 5.13
CA LEU A 573 6.62 -7.20 6.34
C LEU A 573 6.27 -5.89 7.04
N LYS A 574 6.16 -4.80 6.29
CA LYS A 574 5.79 -3.49 6.86
C LYS A 574 4.33 -3.45 7.30
N ASN A 575 3.38 -3.93 6.51
CA ASN A 575 1.95 -3.65 6.70
C ASN A 575 1.19 -4.73 7.47
N ASN A 576 1.72 -5.95 7.55
CA ASN A 576 1.12 -7.08 8.28
C ASN A 576 1.96 -7.44 9.51
N ILE A 577 3.19 -7.95 9.30
CA ILE A 577 4.05 -8.48 10.38
C ILE A 577 4.42 -7.37 11.39
N LEU A 578 4.90 -6.23 10.89
CA LEU A 578 5.32 -5.09 11.71
C LEU A 578 4.21 -4.02 11.87
N LYS A 579 2.94 -4.38 11.66
CA LYS A 579 1.78 -3.46 11.67
C LYS A 579 1.58 -2.75 13.00
N HIS A 580 1.66 -3.49 14.10
CA HIS A 580 1.39 -3.01 15.46
C HIS A 580 2.66 -2.54 16.20
N ASN A 581 3.82 -2.63 15.54
CA ASN A 581 5.13 -2.29 16.10
C ASN A 581 5.50 -0.83 15.79
N SER A 582 6.05 -0.13 16.78
CA SER A 582 6.54 1.24 16.59
C SER A 582 7.85 1.23 15.78
N LYS A 583 7.73 1.33 14.46
CA LYS A 583 8.87 1.46 13.53
C LYS A 583 9.60 2.81 13.74
N PRO A 584 10.92 2.87 13.49
CA PRO A 584 11.81 1.74 13.25
C PRO A 584 12.02 0.91 14.54
N LEU A 585 12.41 -0.36 14.43
CA LEU A 585 12.71 -1.27 15.56
C LEU A 585 14.21 -1.31 15.90
N GLN A 586 14.58 -1.67 17.12
CA GLN A 586 15.99 -2.01 17.39
C GLN A 586 16.37 -3.32 16.66
N ALA A 587 17.65 -3.45 16.28
CA ALA A 587 18.13 -4.53 15.41
C ALA A 587 17.84 -5.93 15.97
N ASP A 588 18.02 -6.12 17.28
CA ASP A 588 17.66 -7.32 18.03
C ASP A 588 16.19 -7.73 17.82
N ARG A 589 15.26 -6.84 18.16
CA ARG A 589 13.81 -7.06 18.03
C ARG A 589 13.42 -7.32 16.60
N PHE A 590 14.02 -6.61 15.65
CA PHE A 590 13.71 -6.80 14.24
C PHE A 590 14.14 -8.19 13.75
N VAL A 591 15.42 -8.57 13.90
CA VAL A 591 15.93 -9.86 13.39
C VAL A 591 15.17 -11.03 14.02
N ILE A 592 14.94 -11.00 15.33
CA ILE A 592 14.23 -12.10 16.03
C ILE A 592 12.74 -12.15 15.63
N THR A 593 12.06 -11.01 15.49
CA THR A 593 10.68 -10.97 14.94
C THR A 593 10.63 -11.52 13.51
N HIS A 594 11.64 -11.20 12.69
CA HIS A 594 11.69 -11.62 11.30
C HIS A 594 11.96 -13.12 11.18
N LEU A 595 12.93 -13.67 11.92
CA LEU A 595 13.24 -15.12 11.95
C LEU A 595 12.00 -15.96 12.30
N ILE A 596 11.22 -15.56 13.32
CA ILE A 596 9.96 -16.24 13.69
C ILE A 596 8.95 -16.22 12.52
N SER A 597 8.84 -15.10 11.82
CA SER A 597 7.93 -14.96 10.68
C SER A 597 8.40 -15.71 9.44
N LEU A 598 9.72 -15.84 9.23
CA LEU A 598 10.32 -16.61 8.14
C LEU A 598 10.03 -18.10 8.34
N GLU A 599 10.32 -18.62 9.54
CA GLU A 599 10.05 -20.02 9.92
C GLU A 599 8.60 -20.43 9.63
N SER A 600 7.65 -19.59 10.04
CA SER A 600 6.21 -19.78 9.77
C SER A 600 5.90 -19.78 8.26
N SER A 601 6.53 -18.89 7.49
CA SER A 601 6.29 -18.74 6.05
C SER A 601 6.81 -19.94 5.25
N ILE A 602 7.96 -20.51 5.63
CA ILE A 602 8.55 -21.67 4.96
C ILE A 602 7.75 -22.94 5.27
N LYS A 603 7.25 -23.07 6.52
CA LYS A 603 6.37 -24.17 6.92
C LYS A 603 5.10 -24.21 6.06
N LEU A 604 4.49 -23.05 5.81
CA LEU A 604 3.35 -22.94 4.88
C LEU A 604 3.73 -23.28 3.43
N ALA A 605 4.86 -22.79 2.92
CA ALA A 605 5.28 -23.04 1.54
C ALA A 605 5.59 -24.53 1.28
N LYS A 606 6.22 -25.24 2.23
CA LYS A 606 6.45 -26.69 2.13
C LYS A 606 5.14 -27.50 1.99
N ILE A 607 4.05 -27.06 2.64
CA ILE A 607 2.74 -27.70 2.53
C ILE A 607 2.11 -27.45 1.14
N GLY A 608 2.47 -26.36 0.46
CA GLY A 608 2.11 -26.11 -0.93
C GLY A 608 2.79 -27.10 -1.89
N ASN A 609 4.13 -27.09 -1.92
CA ASN A 609 4.93 -27.90 -2.83
C ASN A 609 4.62 -29.41 -2.74
N ASN A 610 4.27 -29.92 -1.56
CA ASN A 610 3.94 -31.34 -1.37
C ASN A 610 2.64 -31.80 -2.05
N LYS A 611 1.88 -30.91 -2.72
CA LYS A 611 0.67 -31.27 -3.49
C LYS A 611 0.91 -31.51 -4.98
N VAL A 612 2.14 -31.34 -5.46
CA VAL A 612 2.47 -31.37 -6.90
C VAL A 612 2.86 -32.78 -7.39
N SER A 613 3.18 -33.70 -6.48
CA SER A 613 3.28 -35.13 -6.81
C SER A 613 1.87 -35.76 -6.86
N SER A 614 1.27 -35.78 -8.04
CA SER A 614 0.11 -36.64 -8.33
C SER A 614 0.48 -38.12 -8.15
N PRO A 615 -0.47 -39.01 -7.84
CA PRO A 615 -0.16 -40.42 -7.63
C PRO A 615 0.40 -41.06 -8.90
N GLN A 616 1.54 -41.74 -8.79
CA GLN A 616 1.75 -42.94 -9.59
C GLN A 616 0.94 -44.06 -8.95
N GLU A 617 0.34 -44.91 -9.78
CA GLU A 617 -0.44 -46.06 -9.31
C GLU A 617 0.51 -47.05 -8.61
N ILE A 618 0.35 -47.18 -7.30
CA ILE A 618 0.94 -48.26 -6.52
C ILE A 618 -0.20 -49.22 -6.21
N GLU A 619 -0.04 -50.47 -6.65
CA GLU A 619 -1.04 -51.53 -6.46
C GLU A 619 -1.35 -51.74 -4.98
N GLN A 620 -2.60 -52.12 -4.70
CA GLN A 620 -3.08 -52.31 -3.34
C GLN A 620 -2.34 -53.45 -2.64
N ASN A 621 -1.76 -53.19 -1.47
CA ASN A 621 -1.55 -54.23 -0.46
C ASN A 621 -1.51 -53.68 0.97
N SER A 622 -2.31 -54.34 1.83
CA SER A 622 -2.26 -54.35 3.31
C SER A 622 -2.12 -53.03 4.10
N ILE A 623 -3.19 -52.68 4.81
CA ILE A 623 -3.21 -51.70 5.91
C ILE A 623 -2.45 -52.24 7.13
N ILE A 624 -1.57 -51.43 7.74
CA ILE A 624 -1.33 -51.43 9.20
C ILE A 624 -1.19 -49.96 9.64
N ASP A 625 -2.03 -49.52 10.58
CA ASP A 625 -1.94 -48.19 11.17
C ASP A 625 -0.75 -48.05 12.13
N HIS A 626 -0.15 -46.86 12.18
CA HIS A 626 0.63 -46.43 13.33
C HIS A 626 0.55 -44.91 13.53
N GLU A 627 -0.30 -44.49 14.48
CA GLU A 627 -0.28 -43.13 15.00
C GLU A 627 1.06 -42.85 15.71
N ILE A 628 1.64 -41.67 15.49
CA ILE A 628 2.75 -41.16 16.30
C ILE A 628 2.25 -39.98 17.12
N LEU A 629 2.13 -40.21 18.44
CA LEU A 629 1.61 -39.24 19.40
C LEU A 629 2.50 -37.99 19.53
N TYR A 630 1.84 -36.86 19.83
CA TYR A 630 2.51 -35.72 20.44
C TYR A 630 3.00 -36.07 21.84
N PHE A 631 4.26 -35.76 22.15
CA PHE A 631 4.78 -35.73 23.52
C PHE A 631 4.90 -34.29 24.03
N ASP A 632 3.79 -33.74 24.52
CA ASP A 632 3.84 -32.68 25.52
C ASP A 632 4.19 -33.30 26.88
N THR A 633 5.08 -32.68 27.65
CA THR A 633 5.40 -33.12 29.02
C THR A 633 5.37 -31.96 30.00
N ASN A 634 4.36 -31.97 30.88
CA ASN A 634 4.44 -31.39 32.20
C ASN A 634 3.91 -32.43 33.19
N ILE A 635 4.70 -32.74 34.22
CA ILE A 635 4.39 -33.78 35.20
C ILE A 635 3.62 -33.17 36.38
N SER A 636 2.47 -33.74 36.71
CA SER A 636 2.00 -33.77 38.10
C SER A 636 1.08 -34.95 38.39
N SER A 637 1.58 -35.86 39.24
CA SER A 637 0.85 -36.54 40.33
C SER A 637 -0.38 -37.44 40.03
N ILE A 638 -0.17 -38.75 40.26
CA ILE A 638 -0.84 -39.61 41.29
C ILE A 638 -1.39 -40.99 40.82
N ASN A 639 -0.77 -42.02 41.41
CA ASN A 639 -1.23 -43.36 41.82
C ASN A 639 -1.58 -44.50 40.83
N ASN A 640 -0.83 -45.60 41.08
CA ASN A 640 -1.23 -47.01 41.23
C ASN A 640 -1.35 -47.94 40.01
N GLN A 641 -0.54 -49.03 40.08
CA GLN A 641 -0.88 -50.47 39.94
C GLN A 641 -1.80 -50.91 38.77
N SER A 642 -1.54 -51.98 37.99
CA SER A 642 -0.58 -53.11 38.06
C SER A 642 -0.82 -54.02 36.82
N SER A 643 0.03 -54.93 36.32
CA SER A 643 1.46 -55.32 36.51
C SER A 643 1.78 -56.48 35.53
N LEU A 644 3.06 -56.89 35.36
CA LEU A 644 3.53 -58.11 34.62
C LEU A 644 3.36 -58.00 33.08
N GLU A 645 4.05 -58.71 32.17
CA GLU A 645 5.33 -59.46 32.12
C GLU A 645 5.77 -59.45 30.61
N ALA A 646 7.00 -59.14 30.17
CA ALA A 646 8.31 -59.77 30.35
C ALA A 646 8.59 -61.03 29.47
N LYS A 647 9.30 -60.83 28.33
CA LYS A 647 10.29 -61.69 27.62
C LYS A 647 10.61 -61.06 26.23
N ASN A 648 11.88 -60.76 25.87
CA ASN A 648 12.97 -61.63 25.37
C ASN A 648 12.72 -62.12 23.92
N SER A 649 13.71 -62.17 23.00
CA SER A 649 15.18 -61.96 23.12
C SER A 649 15.92 -61.93 21.76
N GLU A 650 17.02 -61.17 21.67
CA GLU A 650 18.25 -61.45 20.85
C GLU A 650 18.17 -61.48 19.29
N LYS A 651 19.24 -61.29 18.48
CA LYS A 651 20.64 -60.82 18.70
C LYS A 651 21.27 -60.22 17.41
N LEU A 652 22.04 -59.14 17.61
CA LEU A 652 23.33 -58.71 17.01
C LEU A 652 23.82 -59.08 15.58
N ASN A 653 24.60 -58.11 15.05
CA ASN A 653 25.75 -58.18 14.10
C ASN A 653 25.51 -58.09 12.57
N SER A 654 26.45 -57.55 11.75
CA SER A 654 27.48 -56.50 11.94
C SER A 654 28.25 -56.19 10.62
N LYS A 655 28.77 -54.95 10.45
CA LYS A 655 29.84 -54.50 9.51
C LYS A 655 29.56 -54.38 8.00
N GLU A 656 29.54 -53.14 7.51
CA GLU A 656 30.51 -52.48 6.59
C GLU A 656 31.71 -53.28 5.98
N PRO A 657 32.42 -52.77 4.92
CA PRO A 657 32.12 -51.63 4.01
C PRO A 657 32.52 -51.78 2.51
N SER A 658 32.20 -50.74 1.71
CA SER A 658 33.00 -50.21 0.56
C SER A 658 32.90 -50.90 -0.84
N PRO A 659 33.35 -50.24 -1.95
CA PRO A 659 32.63 -50.27 -3.24
C PRO A 659 33.42 -50.76 -4.48
N LYS A 660 32.73 -50.86 -5.63
CA LYS A 660 33.33 -50.87 -6.99
C LYS A 660 32.45 -50.16 -8.03
N GLU A 661 33.10 -49.67 -9.09
CA GLU A 661 32.52 -49.11 -10.31
C GLU A 661 32.14 -50.22 -11.32
N PHE A 662 31.31 -49.92 -12.33
CA PHE A 662 31.66 -50.01 -13.76
C PHE A 662 30.59 -49.28 -14.62
N ALA A 663 30.76 -49.26 -15.95
CA ALA A 663 30.08 -48.35 -16.89
C ALA A 663 29.16 -49.08 -17.91
N ASP A 664 28.77 -48.34 -18.97
CA ASP A 664 28.25 -48.81 -20.27
C ASP A 664 26.80 -49.39 -20.28
N GLU A 665 26.00 -49.29 -21.34
CA GLU A 665 26.08 -48.45 -22.56
C GLU A 665 24.68 -48.12 -23.15
N LEU A 666 24.66 -47.51 -24.34
CA LEU A 666 23.50 -47.09 -25.13
C LEU A 666 22.45 -48.19 -25.40
N ASN A 667 21.19 -47.79 -25.56
CA ASN A 667 20.26 -48.47 -26.47
C ASN A 667 19.17 -47.52 -27.00
N ILE A 668 18.99 -47.49 -28.33
CA ILE A 668 17.95 -46.73 -29.04
C ILE A 668 17.15 -47.71 -29.90
N PRO A 669 15.82 -47.80 -29.75
CA PRO A 669 14.93 -48.37 -30.75
C PRO A 669 14.42 -47.30 -31.74
N THR A 670 14.25 -47.68 -33.00
CA THR A 670 13.98 -46.77 -34.12
C THR A 670 12.56 -46.91 -34.67
N ILE A 671 11.94 -45.78 -35.02
CA ILE A 671 10.82 -45.53 -35.96
C ILE A 671 9.94 -46.73 -36.36
N CYS A 672 8.63 -46.58 -36.16
CA CYS A 672 7.62 -46.99 -37.15
C CYS A 672 6.46 -45.99 -37.18
N SER A 673 5.74 -45.90 -38.31
CA SER A 673 4.83 -44.79 -38.61
C SER A 673 3.57 -45.22 -39.38
N SER A 674 2.39 -44.73 -38.96
CA SER A 674 1.14 -44.89 -39.73
C SER A 674 0.13 -43.77 -39.46
N GLU A 675 -0.06 -42.92 -40.47
CA GLU A 675 -1.34 -42.35 -40.94
C GLU A 675 -2.34 -41.73 -39.94
N SER A 676 -2.25 -40.39 -39.83
CA SER A 676 -3.34 -39.41 -39.92
C SER A 676 -4.80 -39.84 -39.68
N VAL A 677 -5.41 -39.22 -38.67
CA VAL A 677 -6.78 -38.69 -38.76
C VAL A 677 -6.71 -37.17 -38.59
N VAL A 678 -7.46 -36.42 -39.41
CA VAL A 678 -7.46 -34.94 -39.40
C VAL A 678 -8.60 -34.45 -38.53
N ASP A 679 -8.28 -33.70 -37.46
CA ASP A 679 -9.26 -32.94 -36.69
C ASP A 679 -8.82 -31.47 -36.58
N ASN A 680 -9.59 -30.59 -37.23
CA ASN A 680 -9.33 -29.15 -37.24
C ASN A 680 -9.87 -28.51 -35.95
N SER A 681 -8.97 -28.14 -35.03
CA SER A 681 -9.28 -27.16 -33.99
C SER A 681 -8.21 -26.07 -33.93
N SER A 682 -8.64 -24.83 -33.77
CA SER A 682 -7.80 -23.65 -33.98
C SER A 682 -6.86 -23.37 -32.79
N PHE A 683 -5.57 -23.21 -33.09
CA PHE A 683 -4.61 -22.63 -32.16
C PHE A 683 -5.04 -21.19 -31.80
N SER A 684 -5.52 -21.00 -30.57
CA SER A 684 -5.72 -19.68 -29.97
C SER A 684 -4.49 -19.30 -29.15
N SER A 685 -3.85 -18.18 -29.51
CA SER A 685 -2.52 -17.79 -29.04
C SER A 685 -2.52 -16.94 -27.76
N ASP A 686 -3.31 -17.35 -26.75
CA ASP A 686 -3.52 -16.64 -25.47
C ASP A 686 -2.30 -16.71 -24.51
N SER A 687 -1.20 -16.08 -24.94
CA SER A 687 0.05 -15.97 -24.20
C SER A 687 0.08 -14.78 -23.22
N SER A 688 -0.98 -14.58 -22.41
CA SER A 688 -1.04 -13.47 -21.45
C SER A 688 -1.79 -13.77 -20.14
N ASP A 689 -1.05 -14.04 -19.05
CA ASP A 689 -1.21 -13.37 -17.72
C ASP A 689 -0.29 -13.91 -16.59
N THR A 690 0.99 -14.21 -16.87
CA THR A 690 1.98 -14.55 -15.81
C THR A 690 2.21 -13.41 -14.81
N LEU A 691 2.14 -12.15 -15.26
CA LEU A 691 2.35 -10.99 -14.37
C LEU A 691 1.22 -10.73 -13.37
N LEU A 692 -0.05 -10.97 -13.73
CA LEU A 692 -1.17 -10.77 -12.80
C LEU A 692 -1.30 -11.90 -11.77
N LYS A 693 -0.82 -13.09 -12.11
CA LYS A 693 -0.62 -14.20 -11.19
C LYS A 693 0.39 -13.81 -10.09
N GLU A 694 1.64 -13.51 -10.46
CA GLU A 694 2.74 -13.25 -9.50
C GLU A 694 2.43 -12.16 -8.45
N GLU A 695 1.65 -11.12 -8.77
CA GLU A 695 1.27 -10.07 -7.81
C GLU A 695 0.17 -10.49 -6.79
N THR A 696 -0.51 -11.63 -6.95
CA THR A 696 -1.74 -11.94 -6.18
C THR A 696 -1.75 -13.22 -5.33
N TRP A 697 -0.76 -14.10 -5.45
CA TRP A 697 -0.75 -15.48 -4.88
C TRP A 697 -0.80 -15.67 -3.35
N LYS A 698 -0.86 -14.62 -2.50
CA LYS A 698 -0.97 -14.83 -1.03
C LYS A 698 -2.39 -15.30 -0.65
N GLY A 699 -2.58 -16.61 -0.72
CA GLY A 699 -3.84 -17.36 -0.69
C GLY A 699 -4.72 -17.16 0.55
N TYR A 700 -5.43 -16.04 0.59
CA TYR A 700 -6.66 -15.89 1.38
C TYR A 700 -7.85 -15.72 0.43
N LYS A 701 -8.55 -16.83 0.14
CA LYS A 701 -9.95 -16.81 -0.35
C LYS A 701 -10.90 -16.35 0.77
N ASN A 702 -10.63 -15.18 1.36
CA ASN A 702 -11.57 -14.48 2.22
C ASN A 702 -12.64 -13.83 1.35
N ASN A 703 -13.53 -14.65 0.79
CA ASN A 703 -14.87 -14.21 0.43
C ASN A 703 -15.63 -14.04 1.76
N PRO A 704 -15.96 -12.82 2.20
CA PRO A 704 -16.76 -12.64 3.39
C PRO A 704 -18.20 -12.97 3.01
N THR A 705 -18.70 -14.13 3.42
CA THR A 705 -20.11 -14.51 3.26
C THR A 705 -20.98 -13.67 4.20
N GLY A 706 -21.35 -12.49 3.73
CA GLY A 706 -22.24 -11.55 4.41
C GLY A 706 -22.76 -10.48 3.43
N PRO A 707 -23.94 -9.89 3.67
CA PRO A 707 -24.70 -9.12 2.67
C PRO A 707 -24.14 -7.71 2.35
N LEU A 708 -22.87 -7.43 2.67
CA LEU A 708 -22.22 -6.14 2.42
C LEU A 708 -21.24 -6.26 1.25
N GLN A 709 -21.74 -6.06 0.03
CA GLN A 709 -20.92 -6.03 -1.18
C GLN A 709 -19.86 -4.93 -1.10
N ILE A 710 -18.60 -5.31 -0.89
CA ILE A 710 -17.50 -4.35 -0.96
C ILE A 710 -17.10 -4.19 -2.43
N ASN A 711 -17.42 -3.03 -3.01
CA ASN A 711 -17.04 -2.64 -4.35
C ASN A 711 -15.51 -2.44 -4.45
N LYS A 712 -14.78 -3.55 -4.60
CA LYS A 712 -13.31 -3.64 -4.58
C LYS A 712 -12.72 -3.86 -5.96
N ASN A 713 -13.07 -2.95 -6.87
CA ASN A 713 -12.17 -2.59 -7.97
C ASN A 713 -10.88 -2.01 -7.37
N LYS A 714 -9.97 -2.90 -6.94
CA LYS A 714 -8.54 -2.59 -6.82
C LYS A 714 -8.12 -2.14 -8.22
N ASN A 715 -7.94 -0.84 -8.42
CA ASN A 715 -7.44 -0.31 -9.70
C ASN A 715 -6.13 -1.05 -10.03
N LYS A 716 -6.15 -1.92 -11.06
CA LYS A 716 -4.95 -2.62 -11.55
C LYS A 716 -3.88 -1.55 -11.84
N ARG A 717 -2.61 -1.81 -11.48
CA ARG A 717 -1.49 -1.00 -11.97
C ARG A 717 -1.42 -1.21 -13.48
N HIS A 718 -2.06 -0.35 -14.27
CA HIS A 718 -1.93 -0.40 -15.72
C HIS A 718 -0.46 -0.23 -16.11
N PHE A 719 0.12 -1.26 -16.72
CA PHE A 719 1.47 -1.21 -17.28
C PHE A 719 1.50 -0.24 -18.47
N LYS A 720 1.73 1.05 -18.18
CA LYS A 720 1.46 2.15 -19.11
C LYS A 720 2.20 2.06 -20.46
N TYR A 721 3.33 1.37 -20.52
CA TYR A 721 4.26 1.41 -21.65
C TYR A 721 4.60 0.05 -22.28
N THR A 722 4.40 -1.07 -21.57
CA THR A 722 4.82 -2.42 -22.01
C THR A 722 3.91 -3.03 -23.05
N ASN A 723 2.63 -2.65 -23.04
CA ASN A 723 1.62 -3.17 -23.96
C ASN A 723 1.69 -2.39 -25.29
N PRO A 724 1.39 -3.05 -26.43
CA PRO A 724 1.26 -2.40 -27.74
C PRO A 724 0.29 -1.22 -27.69
N CYS A 725 0.48 -0.27 -28.59
CA CYS A 725 -0.21 1.02 -28.57
C CYS A 725 -0.74 1.44 -29.94
N PRO A 726 -1.80 0.80 -30.46
CA PRO A 726 -2.44 1.21 -31.72
C PRO A 726 -2.81 2.71 -31.74
N GLU A 727 -3.20 3.27 -30.59
CA GLU A 727 -3.48 4.71 -30.43
C GLU A 727 -2.22 5.61 -30.38
N ILE A 728 -1.01 5.14 -30.70
CA ILE A 728 0.21 5.97 -30.54
C ILE A 728 0.15 7.28 -31.35
N ASP A 729 -0.30 7.23 -32.60
CA ASP A 729 -0.44 8.42 -33.45
C ASP A 729 -1.50 9.38 -32.88
N ARG A 730 -2.60 8.83 -32.33
CA ARG A 730 -3.63 9.60 -31.61
C ARG A 730 -3.08 10.24 -30.34
N ILE A 731 -2.14 9.59 -29.65
CA ILE A 731 -1.45 10.17 -28.50
C ILE A 731 -0.52 11.29 -28.96
N LEU A 732 0.29 11.08 -29.99
CA LEU A 732 1.29 12.05 -30.46
C LEU A 732 0.63 13.29 -31.08
N ASN A 733 -0.36 13.10 -31.94
CA ASN A 733 -1.10 14.16 -32.63
C ASN A 733 -2.22 14.78 -31.76
N SER A 734 -2.35 14.38 -30.48
CA SER A 734 -3.31 15.03 -29.57
C SER A 734 -2.79 16.40 -29.12
N SER A 735 -3.17 17.44 -29.88
CA SER A 735 -3.02 18.83 -29.46
C SER A 735 -3.62 19.04 -28.07
N ARG A 736 -3.09 20.02 -27.31
CA ARG A 736 -3.49 20.22 -25.91
C ARG A 736 -4.92 20.73 -25.71
N MET A 737 -5.76 20.81 -26.75
CA MET A 737 -7.22 20.95 -26.65
C MET A 737 -7.91 19.66 -26.15
N ARG A 738 -7.32 18.99 -25.15
CA ARG A 738 -7.99 17.94 -24.39
C ARG A 738 -9.04 18.60 -23.50
N SER A 739 -10.25 18.74 -24.04
CA SER A 739 -11.46 18.93 -23.23
C SER A 739 -11.40 17.99 -22.01
N HIS A 740 -11.53 18.57 -20.82
CA HIS A 740 -11.29 17.85 -19.59
C HIS A 740 -12.39 16.80 -19.38
N LYS A 741 -12.11 15.54 -19.77
CA LYS A 741 -12.89 14.34 -19.38
C LYS A 741 -12.76 14.01 -17.87
N LYS A 742 -12.67 15.05 -17.04
CA LYS A 742 -12.55 15.10 -15.58
C LYS A 742 -13.48 16.17 -14.97
N THR A 743 -14.39 16.76 -15.74
CA THR A 743 -15.46 17.65 -15.24
C THR A 743 -16.62 16.83 -14.65
N LEU A 744 -16.28 15.83 -13.83
CA LEU A 744 -17.24 15.08 -13.01
C LEU A 744 -16.96 15.41 -11.54
N LEU A 745 -17.98 15.94 -10.85
CA LEU A 745 -17.95 16.11 -9.41
C LEU A 745 -18.35 14.80 -8.73
N LEU A 746 -17.35 13.95 -8.45
CA LEU A 746 -17.52 12.76 -7.64
C LEU A 746 -18.22 13.09 -6.31
N ASN A 747 -19.14 12.21 -5.89
CA ASN A 747 -19.87 12.34 -4.64
C ASN A 747 -18.92 12.37 -3.42
N GLY A 748 -19.31 13.06 -2.35
CA GLY A 748 -18.41 13.50 -1.27
C GLY A 748 -17.61 12.36 -0.61
N ASN A 749 -18.22 11.18 -0.51
CA ASN A 749 -17.65 9.95 0.07
C ASN A 749 -16.39 9.41 -0.65
N ILE A 750 -16.01 9.96 -1.81
CA ILE A 750 -14.98 9.40 -2.71
C ILE A 750 -13.74 10.33 -2.84
N SER A 751 -13.79 11.56 -2.31
CA SER A 751 -12.73 12.58 -2.52
C SER A 751 -11.66 12.64 -1.41
N ASN A 752 -10.42 13.01 -1.77
CA ASN A 752 -9.29 13.21 -0.84
C ASN A 752 -8.86 14.69 -0.77
N GLN A 753 -8.32 15.12 0.38
CA GLN A 753 -7.81 16.48 0.61
C GLN A 753 -6.59 16.82 -0.28
N TYR A 754 -6.51 18.05 -0.84
CA TYR A 754 -5.40 18.45 -1.74
C TYR A 754 -5.12 19.98 -1.84
N LYS A 755 -4.04 20.38 -2.53
CA LYS A 755 -3.52 21.77 -2.72
C LYS A 755 -3.27 22.15 -4.22
N ILE A 756 -2.54 23.25 -4.51
CA ILE A 756 -2.94 24.28 -5.51
C ILE A 756 -2.17 24.26 -6.88
N LYS A 757 -2.82 24.83 -7.93
CA LYS A 757 -2.46 25.04 -9.38
C LYS A 757 -2.77 23.82 -10.30
N GLY A 758 -3.16 23.94 -11.58
CA GLY A 758 -3.43 25.09 -12.49
C GLY A 758 -3.28 24.66 -13.99
N HIS A 759 -3.68 25.36 -15.07
CA HIS A 759 -4.53 26.55 -15.37
C HIS A 759 -4.75 26.64 -16.92
N VAL A 760 -5.90 27.20 -17.42
CA VAL A 760 -6.16 27.74 -18.81
C VAL A 760 -6.20 26.72 -20.00
N PRO A 761 -7.01 26.86 -21.11
CA PRO A 761 -8.12 27.77 -21.51
C PRO A 761 -9.50 27.07 -21.85
N ILE A 762 -10.42 27.77 -22.56
CA ILE A 762 -11.89 27.52 -22.75
C ILE A 762 -12.29 27.40 -24.27
N CYS A 763 -13.56 27.09 -24.63
CA CYS A 763 -14.10 27.21 -26.02
C CYS A 763 -15.66 27.40 -26.12
N CYS A 764 -16.11 28.06 -27.21
CA CYS A 764 -17.48 28.27 -27.76
C CYS A 764 -18.42 29.34 -27.13
N ASN A 765 -18.86 30.33 -27.92
CA ASN A 765 -19.25 31.66 -27.42
C ASN A 765 -20.74 31.85 -27.03
N LYS A 766 -21.72 31.94 -27.93
CA LYS A 766 -23.08 32.50 -27.67
C LYS A 766 -23.73 32.18 -26.31
N HIS A 767 -23.94 30.91 -25.96
CA HIS A 767 -24.55 30.56 -24.66
C HIS A 767 -23.56 30.74 -23.49
N ILE A 768 -22.24 30.67 -23.74
CA ILE A 768 -21.23 31.13 -22.76
C ILE A 768 -21.33 32.64 -22.56
N ASP A 769 -21.66 33.45 -23.57
CA ASP A 769 -21.82 34.91 -23.41
C ASP A 769 -23.03 35.20 -22.51
N TYR A 770 -24.18 34.56 -22.74
CA TYR A 770 -25.34 34.65 -21.84
C TYR A 770 -24.99 34.23 -20.40
N VAL A 771 -24.43 33.03 -20.20
CA VAL A 771 -24.02 32.52 -18.88
C VAL A 771 -22.87 33.34 -18.26
N SER A 772 -22.10 34.06 -19.06
CA SER A 772 -21.03 34.94 -18.58
C SER A 772 -21.53 36.27 -18.04
N ASN A 773 -22.71 36.69 -18.51
CA ASN A 773 -23.36 37.93 -18.13
C ASN A 773 -24.46 37.73 -17.07
N GLN A 774 -24.75 36.47 -16.69
CA GLN A 774 -25.64 36.17 -15.55
C GLN A 774 -24.88 36.20 -14.21
N ASN A 775 -25.46 36.91 -13.23
CA ASN A 775 -25.00 36.89 -11.84
C ASN A 775 -25.50 35.67 -11.04
N ASN A 776 -26.34 34.81 -11.65
CA ASN A 776 -26.92 33.66 -11.01
C ASN A 776 -25.86 32.65 -10.52
N GLU A 777 -25.94 32.25 -9.25
CA GLU A 777 -24.87 31.51 -8.59
C GLU A 777 -24.68 30.08 -9.13
N LEU A 778 -25.74 29.38 -9.53
CA LEU A 778 -25.64 28.04 -10.10
C LEU A 778 -25.06 28.09 -11.52
N LEU A 779 -25.40 29.10 -12.32
CA LEU A 779 -24.81 29.31 -13.64
C LEU A 779 -23.33 29.73 -13.52
N LEU A 780 -22.98 30.60 -12.58
CA LEU A 780 -21.60 30.99 -12.29
C LEU A 780 -20.76 29.82 -11.76
N PHE A 781 -21.33 28.98 -10.88
CA PHE A 781 -20.75 27.72 -10.44
C PHE A 781 -20.52 26.76 -11.61
N SER A 782 -21.51 26.60 -12.48
CA SER A 782 -21.44 25.73 -13.66
C SER A 782 -20.41 26.21 -14.68
N LYS A 783 -20.31 27.53 -14.92
CA LYS A 783 -19.23 28.18 -15.69
C LYS A 783 -17.86 27.90 -15.08
N THR A 784 -17.74 28.01 -13.76
CA THR A 784 -16.49 27.75 -13.03
C THR A 784 -16.09 26.27 -13.09
N LEU A 785 -17.06 25.35 -13.01
CA LEU A 785 -16.88 23.90 -13.16
C LEU A 785 -16.45 23.53 -14.58
N ALA A 786 -17.13 24.07 -15.60
CA ALA A 786 -16.79 23.85 -17.00
C ALA A 786 -15.37 24.37 -17.34
N SER A 787 -14.98 25.52 -16.79
CA SER A 787 -13.70 26.17 -17.07
C SER A 787 -12.52 25.57 -16.31
N ASN A 788 -12.71 25.15 -15.05
CA ASN A 788 -11.62 24.71 -14.17
C ASN A 788 -11.64 23.21 -13.82
N GLY A 789 -12.74 22.51 -14.12
CA GLY A 789 -13.00 21.15 -13.67
C GLY A 789 -13.29 21.05 -12.16
N GLY A 790 -13.37 19.82 -11.65
CA GLY A 790 -13.51 19.56 -10.21
C GLY A 790 -12.28 20.05 -9.44
N THR A 791 -12.44 21.13 -8.68
CA THR A 791 -11.39 21.79 -7.88
C THR A 791 -11.85 21.98 -6.44
N ASN A 792 -10.93 22.07 -5.49
CA ASN A 792 -11.29 22.12 -4.06
C ASN A 792 -12.03 23.43 -3.68
N THR A 793 -11.70 24.55 -4.35
CA THR A 793 -12.48 25.80 -4.26
C THR A 793 -13.92 25.60 -4.73
N LEU A 794 -14.13 24.81 -5.77
CA LEU A 794 -15.47 24.52 -6.29
C LEU A 794 -16.22 23.46 -5.46
N TYR A 795 -15.54 22.51 -4.82
CA TYR A 795 -16.16 21.65 -3.81
C TYR A 795 -16.63 22.45 -2.58
N ASN A 796 -15.88 23.47 -2.15
CA ASN A 796 -16.34 24.41 -1.13
C ASN A 796 -17.54 25.23 -1.61
N ALA A 797 -17.49 25.80 -2.82
CA ALA A 797 -18.61 26.54 -3.40
C ALA A 797 -19.88 25.68 -3.52
N ARG A 798 -19.75 24.38 -3.85
CA ARG A 798 -20.85 23.42 -3.86
C ARG A 798 -21.47 23.26 -2.46
N ALA A 799 -20.64 23.17 -1.41
CA ALA A 799 -21.12 23.04 -0.05
C ALA A 799 -21.86 24.30 0.44
N GLU A 800 -21.33 25.50 0.16
CA GLU A 800 -21.97 26.76 0.54
C GLU A 800 -23.25 27.03 -0.27
N LEU A 801 -23.32 26.64 -1.55
CA LEU A 801 -24.58 26.62 -2.31
C LEU A 801 -25.61 25.73 -1.62
N LEU A 802 -25.27 24.46 -1.38
CA LEU A 802 -26.19 23.48 -0.80
C LEU A 802 -26.76 23.94 0.56
N LYS A 803 -25.94 24.54 1.44
CA LYS A 803 -26.39 25.10 2.72
C LYS A 803 -27.53 26.13 2.61
N LYS A 804 -27.69 26.82 1.48
CA LYS A 804 -28.74 27.84 1.32
C LYS A 804 -30.15 27.26 1.28
N HIS A 805 -30.29 26.04 0.74
CA HIS A 805 -31.59 25.40 0.51
C HIS A 805 -31.74 24.03 1.19
N PHE A 806 -30.67 23.46 1.73
CA PHE A 806 -30.65 22.15 2.38
C PHE A 806 -30.22 22.23 3.85
N LYS A 807 -30.91 21.47 4.70
CA LYS A 807 -30.76 21.54 6.16
C LYS A 807 -29.40 21.02 6.62
N GLU A 808 -28.62 21.89 7.24
CA GLU A 808 -27.39 21.52 7.94
C GLU A 808 -27.68 20.98 9.35
N LEU A 809 -26.96 19.93 9.76
CA LEU A 809 -27.03 19.26 11.05
C LEU A 809 -25.62 19.06 11.61
N LEU A 810 -25.40 19.40 12.88
CA LEU A 810 -24.13 19.17 13.57
C LEU A 810 -24.10 17.76 14.18
N LEU A 811 -23.25 16.86 13.65
CA LEU A 811 -23.12 15.50 14.20
C LEU A 811 -22.22 15.45 15.43
N CYS A 812 -21.12 16.19 15.42
CA CYS A 812 -20.21 16.34 16.56
C CYS A 812 -19.33 17.61 16.36
N PRO A 813 -18.56 18.05 17.36
CA PRO A 813 -17.77 19.26 17.25
C PRO A 813 -16.83 19.25 16.02
N LYS A 814 -17.08 20.20 15.10
CA LYS A 814 -16.41 20.35 13.79
C LYS A 814 -16.77 19.33 12.70
N VAL A 815 -17.89 18.62 12.81
CA VAL A 815 -18.44 17.75 11.75
C VAL A 815 -19.91 18.06 11.52
N HIS A 816 -20.20 18.58 10.33
CA HIS A 816 -21.52 18.98 9.87
C HIS A 816 -21.96 18.06 8.72
N THR A 817 -23.26 17.82 8.61
CA THR A 817 -23.88 17.09 7.49
C THR A 817 -25.06 17.89 6.95
N ILE A 818 -25.16 18.00 5.63
CA ILE A 818 -26.25 18.68 4.94
C ILE A 818 -27.12 17.58 4.30
N ASN A 819 -28.41 17.49 4.62
CA ASN A 819 -29.28 16.54 3.92
C ASN A 819 -29.68 17.11 2.56
N CYS A 820 -29.14 16.52 1.48
CA CYS A 820 -29.36 16.94 0.09
C CYS A 820 -30.34 16.02 -0.68
N GLU A 821 -31.11 15.18 0.02
CA GLU A 821 -32.13 14.31 -0.58
C GLU A 821 -33.27 15.13 -1.21
N CYS A 822 -33.35 15.12 -2.54
CA CYS A 822 -34.34 15.84 -3.33
C CYS A 822 -34.46 15.28 -4.76
N ASN A 823 -35.45 15.75 -5.53
CA ASN A 823 -35.49 15.55 -6.98
C ASN A 823 -34.71 16.64 -7.73
N VAL A 824 -34.40 16.40 -9.01
CA VAL A 824 -33.67 17.36 -9.84
C VAL A 824 -34.48 18.64 -10.10
N THR A 825 -35.82 18.55 -10.18
CA THR A 825 -36.72 19.72 -10.22
C THR A 825 -36.43 20.68 -9.08
N LYS A 826 -36.28 20.20 -7.84
CA LYS A 826 -36.05 21.09 -6.69
C LYS A 826 -34.74 21.87 -6.79
N ILE A 827 -33.73 21.33 -7.46
CA ILE A 827 -32.49 22.07 -7.76
C ILE A 827 -32.77 23.18 -8.78
N VAL A 828 -33.51 22.90 -9.87
CA VAL A 828 -33.89 23.93 -10.86
C VAL A 828 -34.76 25.03 -10.22
N GLU A 829 -35.79 24.64 -9.47
CA GLU A 829 -36.66 25.56 -8.72
C GLU A 829 -35.92 26.45 -7.73
N CYS A 830 -34.96 25.92 -6.96
CA CYS A 830 -34.28 26.69 -5.92
C CYS A 830 -33.22 27.64 -6.47
N TYR A 831 -32.57 27.31 -7.59
CA TYR A 831 -31.42 28.07 -8.08
C TYR A 831 -31.64 28.85 -9.37
N LEU A 832 -32.69 28.62 -10.18
CA LEU A 832 -32.91 29.31 -11.46
C LEU A 832 -34.19 30.17 -11.49
N GLN A 833 -34.59 30.74 -10.35
CA GLN A 833 -35.74 31.65 -10.25
C GLN A 833 -35.53 32.94 -11.04
N ASP A 834 -34.33 33.55 -10.92
CA ASP A 834 -33.96 34.78 -11.63
C ASP A 834 -33.67 34.56 -13.13
N VAL A 835 -33.55 33.29 -13.55
CA VAL A 835 -33.18 32.91 -14.93
C VAL A 835 -34.09 31.78 -15.43
N PRO A 836 -35.43 32.00 -15.48
CA PRO A 836 -36.40 30.92 -15.64
C PRO A 836 -36.52 30.44 -17.09
N SER A 837 -36.99 29.20 -17.28
CA SER A 837 -37.27 28.64 -18.63
C SER A 837 -38.38 29.39 -19.36
N ALA A 838 -39.38 29.89 -18.63
CA ALA A 838 -40.45 30.73 -19.18
C ALA A 838 -40.88 31.82 -18.19
N VAL A 839 -41.50 32.88 -18.73
CA VAL A 839 -42.20 33.91 -17.96
C VAL A 839 -43.65 33.97 -18.40
N GLU A 840 -44.57 33.86 -17.45
CA GLU A 840 -46.00 34.06 -17.63
C GLU A 840 -46.34 35.53 -17.33
N HIS A 841 -46.78 36.27 -18.34
CA HIS A 841 -47.29 37.62 -18.19
C HIS A 841 -48.81 37.55 -18.01
N ILE A 842 -49.28 38.01 -16.86
CA ILE A 842 -50.70 38.18 -16.56
C ILE A 842 -51.07 39.63 -16.76
N ARG A 843 -52.10 39.86 -17.56
CA ARG A 843 -52.83 41.13 -17.65
C ARG A 843 -54.27 40.91 -17.24
N CYS A 844 -54.82 41.81 -16.44
CA CYS A 844 -56.26 41.92 -16.23
C CYS A 844 -56.74 43.22 -16.85
N GLU A 845 -58.03 43.29 -17.20
CA GLU A 845 -58.65 44.53 -17.70
C GLU A 845 -58.71 45.62 -16.62
N ASN A 846 -58.87 45.22 -15.34
CA ASN A 846 -59.15 46.11 -14.21
C ASN A 846 -58.16 45.97 -13.02
N CYS A 847 -57.03 45.27 -13.18
CA CYS A 847 -56.01 45.09 -12.14
C CYS A 847 -54.59 45.26 -12.72
N GLU A 848 -53.60 45.47 -11.87
CA GLU A 848 -52.20 45.60 -12.27
C GLU A 848 -51.67 44.36 -13.01
N GLU A 849 -50.75 44.57 -13.96
CA GLU A 849 -50.06 43.48 -14.64
C GLU A 849 -49.07 42.80 -13.70
N SER A 850 -49.01 41.46 -13.75
CA SER A 850 -48.13 40.66 -12.89
C SER A 850 -47.37 39.61 -13.70
N THR A 851 -46.11 39.38 -13.35
CA THR A 851 -45.26 38.36 -13.99
C THR A 851 -44.99 37.21 -13.04
N LYS A 852 -45.03 35.98 -13.57
CA LYS A 852 -44.61 34.77 -12.85
C LYS A 852 -43.47 34.09 -13.61
N THR A 853 -42.37 33.85 -12.90
CA THR A 853 -41.21 33.11 -13.40
C THR A 853 -41.45 31.60 -13.26
N SER A 854 -41.19 30.83 -14.32
CA SER A 854 -41.27 29.36 -14.32
C SER A 854 -39.88 28.75 -14.62
N PRO A 855 -39.11 28.35 -13.58
CA PRO A 855 -37.78 27.75 -13.75
C PRO A 855 -37.80 26.49 -14.62
N THR A 856 -38.86 25.69 -14.48
CA THR A 856 -39.19 24.53 -15.31
C THR A 856 -40.48 24.76 -16.11
N ILE A 857 -40.73 23.90 -17.09
CA ILE A 857 -41.96 23.81 -17.87
C ILE A 857 -42.51 22.39 -17.69
N ILE A 858 -43.66 22.25 -17.05
CA ILE A 858 -44.33 20.94 -16.88
C ILE A 858 -45.18 20.66 -18.12
N LEU A 859 -44.90 19.54 -18.81
CA LEU A 859 -45.68 19.05 -19.94
C LEU A 859 -46.09 17.59 -19.67
N SER A 860 -47.40 17.31 -19.71
CA SER A 860 -47.95 15.97 -19.48
C SER A 860 -47.71 15.06 -20.68
N LEU A 861 -46.47 14.56 -20.78
CA LEU A 861 -46.00 13.77 -21.90
C LEU A 861 -46.51 12.32 -21.80
N ASN A 862 -47.37 11.97 -22.75
CA ASN A 862 -47.70 10.58 -23.07
C ASN A 862 -46.45 9.85 -23.62
N ASN A 863 -46.53 8.53 -23.78
CA ASN A 863 -45.44 7.68 -24.27
C ASN A 863 -45.00 7.92 -25.75
N ASN A 864 -45.36 9.05 -26.36
CA ASN A 864 -44.81 9.50 -27.63
C ASN A 864 -44.35 10.97 -27.54
N THR A 865 -43.10 11.23 -27.89
CA THR A 865 -42.47 12.55 -27.95
C THR A 865 -42.80 13.36 -29.20
N ASP A 866 -43.39 12.78 -30.25
CA ASP A 866 -43.75 13.49 -31.50
C ASP A 866 -44.63 14.72 -31.23
N MET A 867 -45.48 14.67 -30.19
CA MET A 867 -46.38 15.77 -29.81
C MET A 867 -45.69 16.90 -29.03
N LEU A 868 -44.41 16.79 -28.66
CA LEU A 868 -43.72 17.77 -27.82
C LEU A 868 -43.75 19.20 -28.41
N GLU A 869 -43.67 19.32 -29.74
CA GLU A 869 -43.82 20.61 -30.43
C GLU A 869 -45.21 21.20 -30.21
N GLU A 870 -46.26 20.43 -30.49
CA GLU A 870 -47.65 20.86 -30.31
C GLU A 870 -47.93 21.23 -28.85
N MET A 871 -47.38 20.49 -27.90
CA MET A 871 -47.48 20.77 -26.47
C MET A 871 -46.80 22.09 -26.08
N ILE A 872 -45.65 22.42 -26.66
CA ILE A 872 -44.98 23.72 -26.45
C ILE A 872 -45.83 24.85 -27.05
N GLN A 873 -46.36 24.69 -28.27
CA GLN A 873 -47.26 25.68 -28.86
C GLN A 873 -48.55 25.85 -28.03
N ASN A 874 -49.12 24.76 -27.50
CA ASN A 874 -50.27 24.77 -26.59
C ASN A 874 -49.96 25.42 -25.22
N TYR A 875 -48.71 25.34 -24.73
CA TYR A 875 -48.26 26.04 -23.52
C TYR A 875 -48.15 27.56 -23.71
N LEU A 876 -47.85 28.00 -24.94
CA LEU A 876 -47.71 29.41 -25.34
C LEU A 876 -49.02 30.10 -25.73
N LYS A 877 -50.05 29.34 -26.12
CA LYS A 877 -51.40 29.88 -26.39
C LYS A 877 -51.91 30.74 -25.23
N VAL A 878 -52.50 31.88 -25.58
CA VAL A 878 -53.12 32.81 -24.62
C VAL A 878 -54.22 32.08 -23.84
N LYS A 879 -54.15 32.10 -22.51
CA LYS A 879 -55.18 31.54 -21.65
C LYS A 879 -56.03 32.65 -21.06
N GLN A 880 -57.34 32.53 -21.21
CA GLN A 880 -58.34 33.41 -20.59
C GLN A 880 -58.86 32.76 -19.31
N SER A 881 -59.00 33.53 -18.22
CA SER A 881 -59.63 33.10 -16.98
C SER A 881 -60.32 34.27 -16.28
N VAL A 882 -61.08 33.98 -15.22
CA VAL A 882 -61.70 35.01 -14.35
C VAL A 882 -60.65 35.53 -13.37
N CYS A 883 -60.58 36.85 -13.18
CA CYS A 883 -59.72 37.45 -12.18
C CYS A 883 -60.31 37.28 -10.76
N PHE A 884 -59.55 36.69 -9.84
CA PHE A 884 -60.00 36.45 -8.46
C PHE A 884 -60.35 37.76 -7.70
N GLU A 885 -59.63 38.84 -7.99
CA GLU A 885 -59.75 40.12 -7.25
C GLU A 885 -60.91 40.99 -7.74
N CYS A 886 -61.07 41.15 -9.05
CA CYS A 886 -62.07 42.06 -9.64
C CYS A 886 -63.18 41.37 -10.44
N GLN A 887 -63.16 40.04 -10.57
CA GLN A 887 -64.07 39.21 -11.38
C GLN A 887 -64.09 39.52 -12.90
N GLY A 888 -63.28 40.48 -13.38
CA GLY A 888 -63.10 40.78 -14.81
C GLY A 888 -62.19 39.78 -15.55
N THR A 889 -61.96 39.99 -16.84
CA THR A 889 -61.16 39.06 -17.64
C THR A 889 -59.67 39.14 -17.29
N ARG A 890 -59.04 37.98 -17.17
CA ARG A 890 -57.60 37.79 -16.98
C ARG A 890 -57.03 37.06 -18.19
N PHE A 891 -56.06 37.69 -18.85
CA PHE A 891 -55.30 37.09 -19.94
C PHE A 891 -53.91 36.69 -19.43
N SER A 892 -53.50 35.47 -19.79
CA SER A 892 -52.19 34.89 -19.49
C SER A 892 -51.48 34.58 -20.81
N THR A 893 -50.35 35.24 -21.06
CA THR A 893 -49.42 34.89 -22.15
C THR A 893 -48.14 34.31 -21.56
N ARG A 894 -47.41 33.48 -22.30
CA ARG A 894 -46.12 32.93 -21.86
C ARG A 894 -45.04 33.18 -22.90
N VAL A 895 -43.83 33.49 -22.44
CA VAL A 895 -42.65 33.72 -23.27
C VAL A 895 -41.55 32.76 -22.84
N LEU A 896 -40.95 32.05 -23.80
CA LEU A 896 -39.81 31.16 -23.56
C LEU A 896 -38.49 31.94 -23.50
N ASN A 897 -37.59 31.52 -22.61
CA ASN A 897 -36.27 32.13 -22.39
C ASN A 897 -35.14 31.34 -23.09
N GLN A 898 -33.87 31.74 -22.90
CA GLN A 898 -32.70 31.19 -23.60
C GLN A 898 -32.46 29.67 -23.45
N HIS A 899 -32.98 29.06 -22.39
CA HIS A 899 -32.91 27.63 -22.11
C HIS A 899 -34.26 27.13 -21.59
N LEU A 900 -34.56 25.85 -21.80
CA LEU A 900 -35.80 25.20 -21.38
C LEU A 900 -35.45 23.94 -20.58
N PHE A 901 -35.89 23.87 -19.33
CA PHE A 901 -35.97 22.65 -18.53
C PHE A 901 -37.41 22.15 -18.56
N ILE A 902 -37.69 21.14 -19.38
CA ILE A 902 -39.01 20.54 -19.51
C ILE A 902 -39.07 19.33 -18.58
N GLU A 903 -40.01 19.34 -17.64
CA GLU A 903 -40.27 18.20 -16.76
C GLU A 903 -41.14 17.17 -17.46
N THR A 904 -40.72 15.91 -17.40
CA THR A 904 -41.51 14.74 -17.77
C THR A 904 -42.20 14.22 -16.51
N GLU A 905 -43.52 14.34 -16.41
CA GLU A 905 -44.27 14.03 -15.19
C GLU A 905 -43.99 12.60 -14.67
N TYR A 906 -43.58 12.50 -13.41
CA TYR A 906 -43.20 11.24 -12.74
C TYR A 906 -44.35 10.21 -12.62
N ILE A 907 -45.56 10.57 -13.07
CA ILE A 907 -46.77 9.73 -13.04
C ILE A 907 -46.79 8.73 -14.21
N THR A 908 -46.21 9.09 -15.37
CA THR A 908 -45.99 8.14 -16.46
C THR A 908 -44.62 7.47 -16.29
N ASN A 909 -44.58 6.14 -16.31
CA ASN A 909 -43.32 5.38 -16.39
C ASN A 909 -42.76 5.44 -17.83
N MET A 910 -42.53 6.65 -18.31
CA MET A 910 -42.11 6.96 -19.68
C MET A 910 -40.71 6.39 -19.93
N THR A 911 -40.59 5.47 -20.88
CA THR A 911 -39.32 4.87 -21.29
C THR A 911 -39.12 5.02 -22.78
N LEU A 912 -38.13 5.82 -23.20
CA LEU A 912 -37.84 6.07 -24.62
C LEU A 912 -36.35 5.84 -24.94
N PRO A 913 -36.01 5.32 -26.12
CA PRO A 913 -34.64 5.27 -26.60
C PRO A 913 -34.13 6.67 -26.98
N ILE A 914 -32.82 6.90 -26.84
CA ILE A 914 -32.15 8.18 -27.12
C ILE A 914 -32.53 8.81 -28.49
N LYS A 915 -32.78 8.00 -29.53
CA LYS A 915 -33.10 8.49 -30.88
C LYS A 915 -34.46 9.20 -30.99
N ASP A 916 -35.43 8.87 -30.14
CA ASP A 916 -36.84 9.30 -30.24
C ASP A 916 -37.09 10.68 -29.60
N PHE A 917 -36.10 11.24 -28.89
CA PHE A 917 -36.20 12.59 -28.32
C PHE A 917 -36.04 13.67 -29.42
N PRO A 918 -36.99 14.63 -29.57
CA PRO A 918 -36.95 15.64 -30.62
C PRO A 918 -35.66 16.45 -30.59
N LYS A 919 -34.93 16.45 -31.71
CA LYS A 919 -33.56 16.99 -31.79
C LYS A 919 -33.54 18.52 -31.86
N ILE A 920 -34.67 19.14 -32.20
CA ILE A 920 -34.98 20.59 -32.20
C ILE A 920 -36.47 20.75 -31.83
N VAL A 921 -36.85 21.81 -31.11
CA VAL A 921 -38.25 22.24 -30.87
C VAL A 921 -38.39 23.76 -30.99
N ASN A 922 -39.60 24.25 -31.26
CA ASN A 922 -40.01 25.64 -31.46
C ASN A 922 -38.98 26.41 -32.31
N GLU A 923 -38.63 25.78 -33.44
CA GLU A 923 -37.67 26.16 -34.50
C GLU A 923 -36.20 26.38 -34.10
N LYS A 924 -35.92 26.83 -32.86
CA LYS A 924 -34.60 27.37 -32.43
C LYS A 924 -34.00 26.70 -31.20
N TYR A 925 -34.72 25.81 -30.52
CA TYR A 925 -34.26 25.17 -29.29
C TYR A 925 -33.73 23.76 -29.58
N HIS A 926 -32.44 23.55 -29.42
CA HIS A 926 -31.79 22.27 -29.67
C HIS A 926 -31.69 21.45 -28.39
N LEU A 927 -31.98 20.14 -28.47
CA LEU A 927 -31.83 19.21 -27.35
C LEU A 927 -30.34 19.10 -26.97
N VAL A 928 -29.98 19.53 -25.77
CA VAL A 928 -28.60 19.51 -25.25
C VAL A 928 -28.37 18.45 -24.18
N ALA A 929 -29.37 18.12 -23.36
CA ALA A 929 -29.26 17.03 -22.37
C ALA A 929 -30.60 16.39 -22.01
N VAL A 930 -30.52 15.14 -21.52
CA VAL A 930 -31.60 14.40 -20.86
C VAL A 930 -31.11 13.99 -19.47
N VAL A 931 -31.84 14.36 -18.42
CA VAL A 931 -31.63 13.86 -17.06
C VAL A 931 -32.46 12.61 -16.89
N ASN A 932 -31.78 11.48 -16.75
CA ASN A 932 -32.34 10.14 -16.61
C ASN A 932 -32.32 9.71 -15.13
N PHE A 933 -33.44 9.23 -14.60
CA PHE A 933 -33.56 8.74 -13.22
C PHE A 933 -33.93 7.26 -13.21
N PHE A 934 -33.07 6.40 -12.64
CA PHE A 934 -33.30 4.96 -12.59
C PHE A 934 -32.79 4.35 -11.29
N ALA A 935 -33.57 3.44 -10.70
CA ALA A 935 -33.21 2.69 -9.49
C ALA A 935 -32.69 3.55 -8.31
N GLY A 936 -33.25 4.74 -8.12
CA GLY A 936 -32.83 5.68 -7.05
C GLY A 936 -31.64 6.57 -7.42
N HIS A 937 -31.13 6.52 -8.65
CA HIS A 937 -29.92 7.23 -9.07
C HIS A 937 -30.16 8.14 -10.29
N TYR A 938 -29.50 9.31 -10.31
CA TYR A 938 -29.53 10.25 -11.43
C TYR A 938 -28.32 10.08 -12.34
N THR A 939 -28.56 10.18 -13.65
CA THR A 939 -27.53 10.19 -14.70
C THR A 939 -27.91 11.21 -15.77
N THR A 940 -26.92 11.83 -16.42
CA THR A 940 -27.19 12.84 -17.46
C THR A 940 -26.57 12.44 -18.79
N TYR A 941 -27.40 12.38 -19.81
CA TYR A 941 -27.00 12.14 -21.20
C TYR A 941 -26.87 13.51 -21.87
N ILE A 942 -25.66 13.88 -22.32
CA ILE A 942 -25.37 15.20 -22.89
C ILE A 942 -25.02 15.07 -24.36
N ARG A 943 -25.74 15.77 -25.24
CA ARG A 943 -25.57 15.72 -26.69
C ARG A 943 -24.49 16.70 -27.16
N ARG A 944 -23.38 16.17 -27.67
CA ARG A 944 -22.33 16.96 -28.33
C ARG A 944 -22.69 17.18 -29.79
N ILE A 945 -23.52 18.20 -30.04
CA ILE A 945 -24.08 18.52 -31.36
C ILE A 945 -23.00 18.63 -32.45
N SER A 946 -21.88 19.31 -32.19
CA SER A 946 -20.75 19.44 -33.14
C SER A 946 -19.99 18.14 -33.45
N LYS A 947 -20.40 17.00 -32.88
CA LYS A 947 -19.86 15.65 -33.13
C LYS A 947 -20.94 14.59 -33.31
N ASN A 948 -22.22 14.97 -33.22
CA ASN A 948 -23.38 14.09 -33.07
C ASN A 948 -23.15 12.87 -32.17
N VAL A 949 -22.59 13.09 -30.97
CA VAL A 949 -22.28 12.02 -29.98
C VAL A 949 -22.92 12.33 -28.64
N TRP A 950 -23.46 11.31 -27.97
CA TRP A 950 -23.98 11.40 -26.61
C TRP A 950 -22.93 11.00 -25.57
N GLU A 951 -22.69 11.87 -24.59
CA GLU A 951 -21.86 11.60 -23.42
C GLU A 951 -22.72 11.22 -22.21
N ILE A 952 -22.38 10.13 -21.52
CA ILE A 952 -23.05 9.72 -20.28
C ILE A 952 -22.24 10.20 -19.07
N HIS A 953 -22.85 11.09 -18.30
CA HIS A 953 -22.33 11.64 -17.05
C HIS A 953 -23.01 10.94 -15.87
N ASN A 954 -22.21 10.21 -15.10
CA ASN A 954 -22.62 9.49 -13.90
C ASN A 954 -21.50 9.66 -12.85
N ASP A 955 -21.82 10.22 -11.70
CA ASP A 955 -20.87 10.57 -10.63
C ASP A 955 -20.32 9.35 -9.87
N LEU A 956 -20.99 8.20 -9.97
CA LEU A 956 -20.46 6.89 -9.54
C LEU A 956 -19.41 6.35 -10.51
N SER A 957 -19.26 6.94 -11.71
CA SER A 957 -18.26 6.54 -12.68
C SER A 957 -16.99 7.39 -12.60
N GLN A 958 -15.82 6.73 -12.69
CA GLN A 958 -14.52 7.43 -12.69
C GLN A 958 -14.28 8.28 -13.96
N LYS A 959 -15.09 8.12 -15.02
CA LYS A 959 -14.95 8.79 -16.32
C LYS A 959 -16.32 8.97 -16.98
N ILE A 960 -16.46 10.05 -17.76
CA ILE A 960 -17.56 10.24 -18.71
C ILE A 960 -17.51 9.12 -19.75
N LYS A 961 -18.61 8.39 -19.96
CA LYS A 961 -18.75 7.41 -21.04
C LYS A 961 -19.30 8.08 -22.31
N ILE A 962 -19.26 7.36 -23.42
CA ILE A 962 -20.02 7.67 -24.63
C ILE A 962 -21.14 6.62 -24.71
N ALA A 963 -22.36 7.03 -25.06
CA ALA A 963 -23.46 6.09 -25.29
C ALA A 963 -23.14 5.20 -26.50
N THR A 964 -23.34 3.90 -26.37
CA THR A 964 -22.92 2.92 -27.39
C THR A 964 -24.00 2.58 -28.41
N SER A 965 -25.22 3.10 -28.23
CA SER A 965 -26.36 2.89 -29.13
C SER A 965 -27.38 4.01 -28.97
N GLU A 966 -27.96 4.52 -30.07
CA GLU A 966 -29.12 5.43 -29.97
C GLU A 966 -30.42 4.70 -29.56
N ASN A 967 -30.40 3.37 -29.42
CA ASN A 967 -31.48 2.55 -28.85
C ASN A 967 -31.35 2.35 -27.32
N GLU A 968 -30.41 3.01 -26.63
CA GLU A 968 -30.30 2.95 -25.17
C GLU A 968 -31.53 3.62 -24.53
N ILE A 969 -32.28 2.86 -23.73
CA ILE A 969 -33.58 3.26 -23.16
C ILE A 969 -33.37 4.13 -21.92
N LEU A 970 -34.01 5.29 -21.88
CA LEU A 970 -33.98 6.25 -20.78
C LEU A 970 -35.34 6.39 -20.11
N HIS A 971 -35.31 6.61 -18.80
CA HIS A 971 -36.38 7.12 -17.97
C HIS A 971 -36.12 8.63 -17.73
N PRO A 972 -36.56 9.53 -18.63
CA PRO A 972 -36.37 10.95 -18.44
C PRO A 972 -37.07 11.45 -17.18
N HIS A 973 -36.48 12.48 -16.57
CA HIS A 973 -37.07 13.28 -15.48
C HIS A 973 -37.11 14.76 -15.90
N ILE A 974 -36.05 15.24 -16.56
CA ILE A 974 -35.99 16.56 -17.20
C ILE A 974 -35.31 16.45 -18.58
N LEU A 975 -35.91 17.07 -19.58
CA LEU A 975 -35.29 17.35 -20.88
C LEU A 975 -34.75 18.79 -20.88
N MET A 976 -33.54 18.99 -21.40
CA MET A 976 -32.90 20.31 -21.48
C MET A 976 -32.65 20.73 -22.93
N TYR A 977 -33.22 21.87 -23.32
CA TYR A 977 -33.08 22.45 -24.65
C TYR A 977 -32.52 23.89 -24.57
N ASN A 978 -31.63 24.27 -25.50
CA ASN A 978 -30.99 25.58 -25.54
C ASN A 978 -31.01 26.20 -26.96
N ILE A 979 -30.98 27.53 -27.04
CA ILE A 979 -30.65 28.27 -28.27
C ILE A 979 -29.13 28.18 -28.54
N ILE A 980 -28.72 28.17 -29.82
CA ILE A 980 -27.32 27.95 -30.29
C ILE A 980 -26.83 29.04 -31.24
#